data_AF-A0A662AZM1-F1
#
_entry.id   AF-A0A662AZM1-F1
#
_cell.length_a   1.000
_cell.length_b   1.000
_cell.length_c   1.000
_cell.angle_alpha   90.00
_cell.angle_beta   90.00
_cell.angle_gamma   90.00
#
_symmetry.space_group_name_H-M   'P 1'
#
loop_
_entity.id
_entity.type
_entity.pdbx_description
1 polymer ?
#
loop_
_entity_poly.entity_id
_entity_poly.type
_entity_poly.pdbx_seq_one_letter_code
_entity_poly.pdbx_strand_id
1 'polypeptide(L)'
;MNPKNHTRAADNIRILSAAMVEKAKSGHPGGAMGGADFVEMLYANFLNYDPDDMSWPLRDRFFLDPGHMSPMLYSILTLTGNYTLEELSNFRQWGSPTPGHPEVDVARGVENTSGPLGQGHTIAVGAAITERFMVARFGEWMAHKTYTFISDGGVQEEISQGAGRIAGYLGLSNLVMFYDSNDIQLSTRTESVTAEDTAKKYEAWNWLVLTVDGNDPSQIYDALFAAQKESDRPTIIIGKTTMGKGALDVDGANFEGKTSTHGMPLSDAGASFEKSIANLGGDPENPFVIFPEVKEAYEKILDKKRKMAAEKRAIHAAWEKENPELAAKFNSFISGTLPEIDFAAIEQKSGAATRGAAGAVLASLAGKVENLIVASADLSNSDKTDGYLNKTKAFTNGDFSGSFLQAGVCELTMASIANGMALHGGVIPVIGTFFVFSDYMKPAARMAALMQLPVKYVWTHDAFRVGEDGPTHQPVEQEAQIRLLEHLKNHKGNRSMMVLRPADAVETTVAWKMALENKSTPTALILSRQGIPSVPALPGSDRYTDALQAQKGAYIAKDCKGTPDVVLVASGSEVATLLSGTPLLEERKGLKVRVVSAISEGVFRDQDEAYQESVIPKGAFVFGMTAGLPVTLQGLVGANGTVFGLESFGYSAPYTVLDEKLGFTGENVYKQVVQMLGI
;
A
#
# COMPACT_ATOMS: atom_id res chain seq x y z
N MET A 1 -25.11 -2.88 26.68
CA MET A 1 -24.99 -3.90 27.75
C MET A 1 -25.29 -3.22 29.09
N ASN A 2 -25.30 -3.91 30.24
CA ASN A 2 -25.21 -3.19 31.53
C ASN A 2 -23.83 -2.52 31.62
N PRO A 3 -23.68 -1.25 32.06
CA PRO A 3 -22.39 -0.60 32.24
C PRO A 3 -21.34 -1.44 32.97
N LYS A 4 -21.73 -2.23 33.98
CA LYS A 4 -20.81 -3.13 34.70
C LYS A 4 -20.19 -4.21 33.81
N ASN A 5 -20.95 -4.73 32.84
CA ASN A 5 -20.45 -5.78 31.96
C ASN A 5 -19.49 -5.22 30.91
N HIS A 6 -19.63 -3.94 30.54
CA HIS A 6 -18.68 -3.26 29.65
C HIS A 6 -17.30 -3.14 30.31
N THR A 7 -17.24 -2.67 31.56
CA THR A 7 -15.99 -2.66 32.33
C THR A 7 -15.39 -4.06 32.46
N ARG A 8 -16.20 -5.08 32.77
CA ARG A 8 -15.72 -6.48 32.86
C ARG A 8 -15.18 -7.01 31.54
N ALA A 9 -15.79 -6.66 30.40
CA ALA A 9 -15.29 -7.05 29.08
C ALA A 9 -13.96 -6.36 28.76
N ALA A 10 -13.83 -5.07 29.08
CA ALA A 10 -12.57 -4.33 28.94
C ALA A 10 -11.46 -4.93 29.83
N ASP A 11 -11.77 -5.29 31.08
CA ASP A 11 -10.82 -5.98 31.97
C ASP A 11 -10.42 -7.36 31.44
N ASN A 12 -11.35 -8.08 30.81
CA ASN A 12 -11.02 -9.34 30.15
C ASN A 12 -10.04 -9.14 28.98
N ILE A 13 -10.22 -8.08 28.19
CA ILE A 13 -9.29 -7.69 27.10
C ILE A 13 -7.91 -7.34 27.66
N ARG A 14 -7.85 -6.62 28.79
CA ARG A 14 -6.58 -6.30 29.48
C ARG A 14 -5.84 -7.55 29.92
N ILE A 15 -6.56 -8.47 30.58
CA ILE A 15 -6.00 -9.73 31.06
C ILE A 15 -5.45 -10.57 29.90
N LEU A 16 -6.23 -10.75 28.83
CA LEU A 16 -5.80 -11.51 27.65
C LEU A 16 -4.59 -10.85 26.97
N SER A 17 -4.57 -9.52 26.88
CA SER A 17 -3.46 -8.76 26.34
C SER A 17 -2.18 -8.95 27.13
N ALA A 18 -2.25 -8.82 28.47
CA ALA A 18 -1.11 -9.04 29.35
C ALA A 18 -0.63 -10.49 29.28
N ALA A 19 -1.55 -11.47 29.32
CA ALA A 19 -1.23 -12.89 29.30
C ALA A 19 -0.53 -13.34 28.02
N MET A 20 -0.95 -12.82 26.86
CA MET A 20 -0.29 -13.07 25.57
C MET A 20 1.17 -12.66 25.61
N VAL A 21 1.45 -11.44 26.07
CA VAL A 21 2.80 -10.88 26.14
C VAL A 21 3.65 -11.64 27.15
N GLU A 22 3.08 -11.91 28.34
CA GLU A 22 3.77 -12.60 29.42
C GLU A 22 4.21 -14.01 29.00
N LYS A 23 3.29 -14.78 28.40
CA LYS A 23 3.59 -16.13 27.92
C LYS A 23 4.60 -16.12 26.77
N ALA A 24 4.49 -15.18 25.84
CA ALA A 24 5.42 -15.05 24.72
C ALA A 24 6.80 -14.49 25.13
N LYS A 25 6.92 -13.92 26.35
CA LYS A 25 8.08 -13.15 26.82
C LYS A 25 8.47 -12.02 25.85
N SER A 26 7.47 -11.50 25.13
CA SER A 26 7.66 -10.54 24.04
C SER A 26 6.34 -9.88 23.68
N GLY A 27 6.32 -8.55 23.53
CA GLY A 27 5.14 -7.79 23.10
C GLY A 27 4.90 -6.51 23.89
N HIS A 28 3.72 -5.93 23.71
CA HIS A 28 3.39 -4.57 24.17
C HIS A 28 2.07 -4.59 24.96
N PRO A 29 2.11 -4.79 26.29
CA PRO A 29 0.90 -4.95 27.09
C PRO A 29 0.30 -3.59 27.49
N GLY A 30 1.13 -2.59 27.78
CA GLY A 30 0.69 -1.36 28.42
C GLY A 30 -0.34 -0.56 27.61
N GLY A 31 -0.02 -0.24 26.35
CA GLY A 31 -0.95 0.49 25.47
C GLY A 31 -2.20 -0.36 25.18
N ALA A 32 -2.02 -1.66 24.94
CA ALA A 32 -3.12 -2.60 24.72
C ALA A 32 -4.12 -2.64 25.90
N MET A 33 -3.62 -2.55 27.14
CA MET A 33 -4.46 -2.46 28.34
C MET A 33 -5.16 -1.10 28.46
N GLY A 34 -4.50 -0.01 28.07
CA GLY A 34 -5.05 1.34 28.09
C GLY A 34 -6.22 1.52 27.11
N GLY A 35 -6.10 1.00 25.89
CA GLY A 35 -7.11 1.12 24.83
C GLY A 35 -8.32 0.19 24.94
N ALA A 36 -8.35 -0.70 25.94
CA ALA A 36 -9.34 -1.78 26.06
C ALA A 36 -10.80 -1.27 26.12
N ASP A 37 -11.09 -0.20 26.87
CA ASP A 37 -12.47 0.33 26.98
C ASP A 37 -12.99 0.84 25.64
N PHE A 38 -12.12 1.49 24.83
CA PHE A 38 -12.53 2.01 23.54
C PHE A 38 -12.89 0.90 22.56
N VAL A 39 -12.02 -0.11 22.39
CA VAL A 39 -12.30 -1.19 21.43
C VAL A 39 -13.50 -2.04 21.86
N GLU A 40 -13.70 -2.23 23.16
CA GLU A 40 -14.87 -2.89 23.72
C GLU A 40 -16.15 -2.10 23.36
N MET A 41 -16.17 -0.80 23.65
CA MET A 41 -17.29 0.09 23.34
C MET A 41 -17.62 0.08 21.84
N LEU A 42 -16.59 0.20 21.00
CA LEU A 42 -16.70 0.24 19.56
C LEU A 42 -17.32 -1.05 19.01
N TYR A 43 -16.73 -2.21 19.29
CA TYR A 43 -17.19 -3.49 18.75
C TYR A 43 -18.57 -3.87 19.29
N ALA A 44 -18.80 -3.70 20.59
CA ALA A 44 -20.06 -4.06 21.23
C ALA A 44 -21.24 -3.24 20.69
N ASN A 45 -21.05 -1.93 20.48
CA ASN A 45 -22.19 -1.02 20.28
C ASN A 45 -22.26 -0.39 18.87
N PHE A 46 -21.12 -0.09 18.24
CA PHE A 46 -21.10 0.80 17.07
C PHE A 46 -20.65 0.14 15.78
N LEU A 47 -19.60 -0.68 15.81
CA LEU A 47 -19.05 -1.33 14.62
C LEU A 47 -20.06 -2.32 14.03
N ASN A 48 -20.56 -2.08 12.83
CA ASN A 48 -21.46 -3.00 12.14
C ASN A 48 -20.67 -4.07 11.38
N TYR A 49 -20.77 -5.34 11.75
CA TYR A 49 -20.11 -6.45 11.05
C TYR A 49 -20.98 -7.70 11.11
N ASP A 50 -20.67 -8.69 10.28
CA ASP A 50 -21.29 -10.02 10.37
C ASP A 50 -20.32 -10.95 11.12
N PRO A 51 -20.65 -11.43 12.34
CA PRO A 51 -19.83 -12.38 13.07
C PRO A 51 -19.53 -13.67 12.30
N ASP A 52 -20.43 -14.05 11.39
CA ASP A 52 -20.32 -15.29 10.62
C ASP A 52 -19.65 -15.06 9.24
N ASP A 53 -19.36 -13.79 8.88
CA ASP A 53 -18.67 -13.38 7.65
C ASP A 53 -17.98 -12.02 7.80
N MET A 54 -16.75 -12.02 8.32
CA MET A 54 -15.94 -10.80 8.46
C MET A 54 -15.48 -10.23 7.11
N SER A 55 -15.69 -10.95 5.99
CA SER A 55 -15.35 -10.46 4.65
C SER A 55 -16.48 -9.64 4.00
N TRP A 56 -17.66 -9.61 4.62
CA TRP A 56 -18.84 -8.93 4.10
C TRP A 56 -18.53 -7.48 3.66
N PRO A 57 -18.78 -7.10 2.39
CA PRO A 57 -18.37 -5.79 1.87
C PRO A 57 -18.96 -4.57 2.59
N LEU A 58 -20.14 -4.69 3.22
CA LEU A 58 -20.87 -3.56 3.84
C LEU A 58 -20.68 -3.45 5.36
N ARG A 59 -19.71 -4.17 5.92
CA ARG A 59 -19.29 -4.00 7.31
C ARG A 59 -18.68 -2.60 7.52
N ASP A 60 -18.74 -2.07 8.71
CA ASP A 60 -17.84 -0.99 9.11
C ASP A 60 -16.41 -1.56 9.20
N ARG A 61 -15.41 -0.72 8.92
CA ARG A 61 -14.01 -1.12 8.92
C ARG A 61 -13.31 -0.60 10.17
N PHE A 62 -12.40 -1.39 10.75
CA PHE A 62 -11.55 -0.98 11.87
C PHE A 62 -10.06 -1.13 11.54
N PHE A 63 -9.34 -0.02 11.49
CA PHE A 63 -7.91 0.02 11.19
C PHE A 63 -7.10 0.32 12.46
N LEU A 64 -6.17 -0.57 12.80
CA LEU A 64 -5.24 -0.36 13.91
C LEU A 64 -3.92 0.23 13.37
N ASP A 65 -3.63 1.50 13.69
CA ASP A 65 -2.37 2.16 13.36
C ASP A 65 -1.18 1.70 14.22
N PRO A 66 -1.26 1.76 15.57
CA PRO A 66 -0.21 1.22 16.42
C PRO A 66 -0.29 -0.30 16.44
N GLY A 67 0.24 -0.96 15.41
CA GLY A 67 0.23 -2.41 15.29
C GLY A 67 0.89 -3.12 16.48
N HIS A 68 1.73 -2.43 17.24
CA HIS A 68 2.31 -2.99 18.45
C HIS A 68 1.23 -3.34 19.50
N MET A 69 0.07 -2.66 19.47
CA MET A 69 -1.12 -2.95 20.27
C MET A 69 -1.94 -4.14 19.75
N SER A 70 -1.38 -5.02 18.92
CA SER A 70 -2.05 -6.22 18.43
C SER A 70 -2.64 -7.13 19.53
N PRO A 71 -2.08 -7.24 20.76
CA PRO A 71 -2.74 -7.99 21.83
C PRO A 71 -4.16 -7.49 22.13
N MET A 72 -4.40 -6.18 22.05
CA MET A 72 -5.75 -5.60 22.23
C MET A 72 -6.69 -6.06 21.11
N LEU A 73 -6.23 -5.99 19.86
CA LEU A 73 -7.01 -6.38 18.68
C LEU A 73 -7.38 -7.87 18.73
N TYR A 74 -6.42 -8.75 19.00
CA TYR A 74 -6.69 -10.20 19.09
C TYR A 74 -7.62 -10.52 20.27
N SER A 75 -7.47 -9.81 21.40
CA SER A 75 -8.35 -10.00 22.55
C SER A 75 -9.81 -9.66 22.22
N ILE A 76 -10.09 -8.50 21.60
CA ILE A 76 -11.46 -8.15 21.20
C ILE A 76 -11.99 -9.10 20.12
N LEU A 77 -11.16 -9.52 19.17
CA LEU A 77 -11.54 -10.47 18.12
C LEU A 77 -11.79 -11.89 18.67
N THR A 78 -11.19 -12.27 19.80
CA THR A 78 -11.57 -13.48 20.55
C THR A 78 -12.96 -13.37 21.15
N LEU A 79 -13.31 -12.22 21.73
CA LEU A 79 -14.66 -12.01 22.28
C LEU A 79 -15.73 -12.05 21.18
N THR A 80 -15.38 -11.70 19.93
CA THR A 80 -16.28 -11.82 18.78
C THR A 80 -16.26 -13.18 18.10
N GLY A 81 -15.41 -14.11 18.55
CA GLY A 81 -15.36 -15.51 18.07
C GLY A 81 -14.41 -15.77 16.90
N ASN A 82 -13.55 -14.83 16.53
CA ASN A 82 -12.64 -14.96 15.39
C ASN A 82 -11.29 -15.62 15.73
N TYR A 83 -10.95 -15.69 17.02
CA TYR A 83 -9.74 -16.32 17.53
C TYR A 83 -10.06 -17.16 18.77
N THR A 84 -9.39 -18.29 18.90
CA THR A 84 -9.44 -19.16 20.08
C THR A 84 -8.47 -18.69 21.16
N LEU A 85 -8.73 -19.07 22.41
CA LEU A 85 -7.82 -18.80 23.53
C LEU A 85 -6.47 -19.51 23.35
N GLU A 86 -6.44 -20.67 22.68
CA GLU A 86 -5.21 -21.38 22.35
C GLU A 86 -4.35 -20.59 21.36
N GLU A 87 -4.96 -20.03 20.31
CA GLU A 87 -4.27 -19.16 19.34
C GLU A 87 -3.71 -17.89 19.99
N LEU A 88 -4.45 -17.27 20.92
CA LEU A 88 -3.92 -16.17 21.73
C LEU A 88 -2.72 -16.62 22.56
N SER A 89 -2.81 -17.80 23.18
CA SER A 89 -1.71 -18.35 23.96
C SER A 89 -0.46 -18.70 23.12
N ASN A 90 -0.55 -18.66 21.80
CA ASN A 90 0.53 -18.82 20.83
C ASN A 90 0.92 -17.48 20.16
N PHE A 91 0.62 -16.35 20.80
CA PHE A 91 1.05 -15.02 20.34
C PHE A 91 2.55 -14.97 20.04
N ARG A 92 2.91 -14.38 18.89
CA ARG A 92 4.29 -14.25 18.38
C ARG A 92 5.04 -15.56 18.13
N GLN A 93 4.35 -16.69 18.07
CA GLN A 93 4.97 -17.98 17.77
C GLN A 93 4.93 -18.29 16.27
N TRP A 94 5.87 -19.13 15.82
CA TRP A 94 5.95 -19.56 14.42
C TRP A 94 4.65 -20.24 13.96
N GLY A 95 4.08 -19.77 12.85
CA GLY A 95 2.85 -20.30 12.26
C GLY A 95 1.57 -19.93 13.00
N SER A 96 1.65 -19.14 14.08
CA SER A 96 0.48 -18.64 14.80
C SER A 96 -0.27 -17.58 14.00
N PRO A 97 -1.62 -17.54 14.06
CA PRO A 97 -2.42 -16.47 13.45
C PRO A 97 -2.40 -15.16 14.25
N THR A 98 -1.63 -15.10 15.35
CA THR A 98 -1.47 -13.91 16.22
C THR A 98 -0.02 -13.38 16.16
N PRO A 99 0.41 -12.83 15.00
CA PRO A 99 1.74 -12.24 14.84
C PRO A 99 1.97 -11.02 15.75
N GLY A 100 3.24 -10.62 15.90
CA GLY A 100 3.61 -9.55 16.83
C GLY A 100 3.08 -8.16 16.47
N HIS A 101 2.72 -7.95 15.21
CA HIS A 101 1.94 -6.84 14.68
C HIS A 101 0.87 -7.46 13.76
N PRO A 102 -0.31 -6.86 13.58
CA PRO A 102 -1.36 -7.42 12.74
C PRO A 102 -0.84 -7.56 11.30
N GLU A 103 -1.16 -8.68 10.70
CA GLU A 103 -1.03 -8.94 9.27
C GLU A 103 -2.43 -9.12 8.71
N VAL A 104 -2.73 -8.50 7.56
CA VAL A 104 -4.08 -8.49 6.98
C VAL A 104 -4.65 -9.91 6.87
N ASP A 105 -5.79 -10.11 7.54
CA ASP A 105 -6.59 -11.33 7.52
C ASP A 105 -8.05 -10.93 7.76
N VAL A 106 -8.69 -10.48 6.68
CA VAL A 106 -10.06 -9.95 6.71
C VAL A 106 -11.03 -11.01 7.23
N ALA A 107 -10.81 -12.30 6.93
CA ALA A 107 -11.68 -13.38 7.41
C ALA A 107 -11.66 -13.53 8.93
N ARG A 108 -10.55 -13.14 9.58
CA ARG A 108 -10.41 -13.08 11.04
C ARG A 108 -10.68 -11.68 11.63
N GLY A 109 -11.04 -10.70 10.80
CA GLY A 109 -11.35 -9.34 11.25
C GLY A 109 -10.14 -8.39 11.35
N VAL A 110 -9.01 -8.74 10.73
CA VAL A 110 -7.83 -7.86 10.66
C VAL A 110 -7.80 -7.15 9.31
N GLU A 111 -8.19 -5.87 9.29
CA GLU A 111 -8.36 -5.06 8.07
C GLU A 111 -7.05 -4.64 7.40
N ASN A 112 -5.97 -4.49 8.15
CA ASN A 112 -4.70 -4.02 7.63
C ASN A 112 -3.50 -4.65 8.33
N THR A 113 -2.40 -4.80 7.59
CA THR A 113 -1.10 -4.97 8.22
C THR A 113 -0.65 -3.62 8.79
N SER A 114 -0.18 -3.60 10.04
CA SER A 114 0.37 -2.39 10.67
C SER A 114 1.65 -2.68 11.46
N GLY A 115 2.18 -1.66 12.13
CA GLY A 115 3.46 -1.73 12.83
C GLY A 115 4.34 -0.52 12.52
N PRO A 116 4.67 -0.26 11.24
CA PRO A 116 5.16 1.04 10.82
C PRO A 116 4.12 2.11 11.16
N LEU A 117 4.45 2.97 12.14
CA LEU A 117 3.52 3.94 12.70
C LEU A 117 3.05 4.94 11.64
N GLY A 118 1.85 5.47 11.84
CA GLY A 118 1.25 6.47 10.96
C GLY A 118 0.62 5.92 9.68
N GLN A 119 0.91 4.69 9.27
CA GLN A 119 0.32 4.12 8.06
C GLN A 119 -1.14 3.66 8.24
N GLY A 120 -1.50 3.05 9.37
CA GLY A 120 -2.83 2.43 9.54
C GLY A 120 -3.98 3.44 9.53
N HIS A 121 -3.82 4.60 10.14
CA HIS A 121 -4.86 5.64 10.09
C HIS A 121 -4.95 6.31 8.71
N THR A 122 -3.82 6.40 8.00
CA THR A 122 -3.79 6.92 6.62
C THR A 122 -4.42 5.92 5.63
N ILE A 123 -4.23 4.61 5.85
CA ILE A 123 -4.96 3.54 5.16
C ILE A 123 -6.48 3.69 5.41
N ALA A 124 -6.88 3.99 6.65
CA ALA A 124 -8.29 4.23 6.98
C ALA A 124 -8.90 5.40 6.16
N VAL A 125 -8.14 6.48 5.95
CA VAL A 125 -8.56 7.59 5.06
C VAL A 125 -8.84 7.09 3.63
N GLY A 126 -7.98 6.22 3.10
CA GLY A 126 -8.18 5.61 1.78
C GLY A 126 -9.45 4.77 1.68
N ALA A 127 -9.72 3.95 2.71
CA ALA A 127 -10.95 3.17 2.77
C ALA A 127 -12.20 4.06 2.86
N ALA A 128 -12.14 5.15 3.64
CA ALA A 128 -13.23 6.12 3.75
C ALA A 128 -13.51 6.86 2.42
N ILE A 129 -12.48 7.19 1.65
CA ILE A 129 -12.63 7.76 0.29
C ILE A 129 -13.30 6.74 -0.63
N THR A 130 -12.85 5.48 -0.62
CA THR A 130 -13.46 4.43 -1.45
C THR A 130 -14.93 4.20 -1.11
N GLU A 131 -15.29 4.23 0.15
CA GLU A 131 -16.68 4.06 0.57
C GLU A 131 -17.57 5.18 -0.02
N ARG A 132 -17.17 6.46 0.09
CA ARG A 132 -17.92 7.57 -0.52
C ARG A 132 -17.94 7.49 -2.05
N PHE A 133 -16.84 7.06 -2.68
CA PHE A 133 -16.78 6.80 -4.12
C PHE A 133 -17.80 5.75 -4.58
N MET A 134 -17.95 4.67 -3.82
CA MET A 134 -18.91 3.59 -4.10
C MET A 134 -20.33 4.05 -3.83
N VAL A 135 -20.59 4.74 -2.71
CA VAL A 135 -21.91 5.30 -2.38
C VAL A 135 -22.39 6.29 -3.44
N ALA A 136 -21.51 7.13 -3.99
CA ALA A 136 -21.85 8.06 -5.07
C ALA A 136 -22.30 7.35 -6.37
N ARG A 137 -21.99 6.05 -6.53
CA ARG A 137 -22.34 5.24 -7.72
C ARG A 137 -23.51 4.30 -7.49
N PHE A 138 -23.63 3.74 -6.28
CA PHE A 138 -24.60 2.67 -6.00
C PHE A 138 -25.70 3.09 -5.01
N GLY A 139 -25.47 4.15 -4.23
CA GLY A 139 -26.46 4.77 -3.34
C GLY A 139 -26.17 4.60 -1.85
N GLU A 140 -26.84 5.40 -1.02
CA GLU A 140 -26.62 5.46 0.45
C GLU A 140 -26.97 4.16 1.20
N TRP A 141 -27.68 3.23 0.58
CA TRP A 141 -28.01 1.94 1.23
C TRP A 141 -26.76 1.12 1.58
N MET A 142 -25.64 1.33 0.87
CA MET A 142 -24.37 0.64 1.11
C MET A 142 -23.46 1.37 2.11
N ALA A 143 -23.92 2.50 2.63
CA ALA A 143 -23.10 3.36 3.47
C ALA A 143 -22.63 2.64 4.74
N HIS A 144 -21.37 2.87 5.08
CA HIS A 144 -20.73 2.32 6.27
C HIS A 144 -19.61 3.24 6.77
N LYS A 145 -19.20 3.02 8.01
CA LYS A 145 -18.22 3.85 8.70
C LYS A 145 -16.85 3.18 8.69
N THR A 146 -15.82 4.02 8.71
CA THR A 146 -14.43 3.61 8.90
C THR A 146 -13.95 4.15 10.23
N TYR A 147 -13.50 3.25 11.09
CA TYR A 147 -12.92 3.57 12.39
C TYR A 147 -11.42 3.31 12.35
N THR A 148 -10.67 4.16 13.03
CA THR A 148 -9.23 3.91 13.21
C THR A 148 -8.76 4.29 14.60
N PHE A 149 -7.80 3.52 15.10
CA PHE A 149 -7.15 3.75 16.37
C PHE A 149 -5.72 4.22 16.11
N ILE A 150 -5.34 5.37 16.64
CA ILE A 150 -4.01 5.97 16.51
C ILE A 150 -3.40 6.22 17.90
N SER A 151 -2.08 6.19 18.00
CA SER A 151 -1.32 6.51 19.23
C SER A 151 -0.52 7.80 19.06
N ASP A 152 0.15 8.23 20.13
CA ASP A 152 1.09 9.37 20.09
C ASP A 152 2.11 9.25 18.94
N GLY A 153 2.67 8.06 18.72
CA GLY A 153 3.64 7.83 17.65
C GLY A 153 3.02 8.04 16.26
N GLY A 154 1.79 7.58 16.05
CA GLY A 154 1.09 7.81 14.77
C GLY A 154 0.75 9.28 14.52
N VAL A 155 0.44 10.04 15.58
CA VAL A 155 0.20 11.50 15.50
C VAL A 155 1.49 12.29 15.23
N GLN A 156 2.63 11.78 15.67
CA GLN A 156 3.94 12.42 15.48
C GLN A 156 4.56 12.16 14.11
N GLU A 157 4.29 11.00 13.50
CA GLU A 157 4.71 10.72 12.12
C GLU A 157 4.15 11.78 11.17
N GLU A 158 5.00 12.30 10.28
CA GLU A 158 4.65 13.43 9.40
C GLU A 158 3.48 13.11 8.45
N ILE A 159 3.29 11.82 8.13
CA ILE A 159 2.19 11.32 7.31
C ILE A 159 0.80 11.70 7.88
N SER A 160 0.69 11.89 9.20
CA SER A 160 -0.55 12.29 9.87
C SER A 160 -1.06 13.66 9.43
N GLN A 161 -0.16 14.57 9.04
CA GLN A 161 -0.54 15.89 8.54
C GLN A 161 -1.24 15.79 7.19
N GLY A 162 -0.71 14.95 6.30
CA GLY A 162 -1.35 14.67 5.02
C GLY A 162 -2.72 14.01 5.20
N ALA A 163 -2.81 13.00 6.08
CA ALA A 163 -4.05 12.30 6.37
C ALA A 163 -5.12 13.23 6.97
N GLY A 164 -4.75 14.00 7.99
CA GLY A 164 -5.60 14.99 8.65
C GLY A 164 -6.13 16.05 7.69
N ARG A 165 -5.24 16.67 6.91
CA ARG A 165 -5.59 17.69 5.92
C ARG A 165 -6.53 17.13 4.84
N ILE A 166 -6.23 15.97 4.26
CA ILE A 166 -7.02 15.41 3.16
C ILE A 166 -8.42 15.02 3.63
N ALA A 167 -8.53 14.30 4.75
CA ALA A 167 -9.83 13.85 5.25
C ALA A 167 -10.74 15.03 5.64
N GLY A 168 -10.16 16.06 6.25
CA GLY A 168 -10.87 17.28 6.63
C GLY A 168 -11.28 18.15 5.44
N TYR A 169 -10.38 18.27 4.43
CA TYR A 169 -10.68 18.96 3.16
C TYR A 169 -11.82 18.29 2.40
N LEU A 170 -11.86 16.95 2.38
CA LEU A 170 -12.89 16.17 1.69
C LEU A 170 -14.18 16.01 2.49
N GLY A 171 -14.23 16.43 3.77
CA GLY A 171 -15.40 16.29 4.63
C GLY A 171 -15.78 14.82 4.88
N LEU A 172 -14.79 13.95 5.15
CA LEU A 172 -15.01 12.50 5.34
C LEU A 172 -15.71 12.18 6.67
N SER A 173 -17.01 12.50 6.79
CA SER A 173 -17.82 12.21 7.98
C SER A 173 -18.03 10.71 8.26
N ASN A 174 -17.70 9.87 7.29
CA ASN A 174 -17.64 8.43 7.48
C ASN A 174 -16.38 7.95 8.21
N LEU A 175 -15.39 8.82 8.48
CA LEU A 175 -14.16 8.51 9.21
C LEU A 175 -14.25 8.95 10.68
N VAL A 176 -14.03 8.00 11.60
CA VAL A 176 -13.94 8.24 13.05
C VAL A 176 -12.60 7.73 13.56
N MET A 177 -11.77 8.63 14.08
CA MET A 177 -10.45 8.31 14.61
C MET A 177 -10.45 8.43 16.14
N PHE A 178 -9.98 7.41 16.83
CA PHE A 178 -9.68 7.48 18.25
C PHE A 178 -8.18 7.62 18.45
N TYR A 179 -7.78 8.73 19.07
CA TYR A 179 -6.41 8.99 19.45
C TYR A 179 -6.22 8.60 20.92
N ASP A 180 -5.48 7.52 21.13
CA ASP A 180 -4.95 7.12 22.43
C ASP A 180 -3.86 8.09 22.89
N SER A 181 -4.27 9.09 23.66
CA SER A 181 -3.41 10.13 24.22
C SER A 181 -3.09 9.77 25.67
N ASN A 182 -2.09 8.90 25.86
CA ASN A 182 -1.73 8.32 27.16
C ASN A 182 -0.43 8.89 27.77
N ASP A 183 0.16 9.88 27.10
CA ASP A 183 1.38 10.62 27.48
C ASP A 183 2.69 9.80 27.51
N ILE A 184 2.69 8.56 27.00
CA ILE A 184 3.82 7.63 27.07
C ILE A 184 4.27 7.19 25.68
N GLN A 185 5.58 7.31 25.43
CA GLN A 185 6.27 6.68 24.31
C GLN A 185 7.10 5.48 24.78
N LEU A 186 7.75 4.81 23.83
CA LEU A 186 8.62 3.67 24.10
C LEU A 186 9.73 4.00 25.11
N SER A 187 10.39 5.15 24.95
CA SER A 187 11.57 5.50 25.75
C SER A 187 11.34 6.64 26.74
N THR A 188 10.33 7.47 26.53
CA THR A 188 10.13 8.72 27.30
C THR A 188 8.65 9.06 27.41
N ARG A 189 8.32 10.11 28.17
CA ARG A 189 6.99 10.73 28.15
C ARG A 189 6.88 11.66 26.93
N THR A 190 5.70 11.81 26.36
CA THR A 190 5.46 12.63 25.16
C THR A 190 5.91 14.09 25.32
N GLU A 191 5.74 14.66 26.51
CA GLU A 191 6.18 16.02 26.87
C GLU A 191 7.68 16.26 26.71
N SER A 192 8.49 15.20 26.61
CA SER A 192 9.94 15.30 26.39
C SER A 192 10.30 15.67 24.94
N VAL A 193 9.38 15.47 23.98
CA VAL A 193 9.66 15.63 22.55
C VAL A 193 8.64 16.48 21.79
N THR A 194 7.47 16.75 22.37
CA THR A 194 6.45 17.60 21.74
C THR A 194 5.69 18.45 22.78
N ALA A 195 5.24 19.62 22.34
CA ALA A 195 4.32 20.50 23.06
C ALA A 195 3.13 20.91 22.16
N GLU A 196 2.88 20.13 21.10
CA GLU A 196 1.80 20.38 20.13
C GLU A 196 0.42 20.25 20.77
N ASP A 197 -0.49 21.17 20.43
CA ASP A 197 -1.91 21.05 20.74
C ASP A 197 -2.62 20.28 19.62
N THR A 198 -2.73 18.96 19.79
CA THR A 198 -3.34 18.06 18.80
C THR A 198 -4.80 18.45 18.53
N ALA A 199 -5.56 18.90 19.53
CA ALA A 199 -6.95 19.32 19.32
C ALA A 199 -7.02 20.50 18.33
N LYS A 200 -6.25 21.57 18.59
CA LYS A 200 -6.20 22.73 17.68
C LYS A 200 -5.67 22.38 16.29
N LYS A 201 -4.72 21.45 16.19
CA LYS A 201 -4.20 20.96 14.91
C LYS A 201 -5.32 20.38 14.04
N TYR A 202 -6.14 19.49 14.61
CA TYR A 202 -7.24 18.86 13.89
C TYR A 202 -8.44 19.80 13.67
N GLU A 203 -8.72 20.72 14.60
CA GLU A 203 -9.69 21.81 14.38
C GLU A 203 -9.31 22.67 13.16
N ALA A 204 -8.03 23.01 13.02
CA ALA A 204 -7.52 23.78 11.88
C ALA A 204 -7.68 23.05 10.54
N TRP A 205 -7.81 21.72 10.56
CA TRP A 205 -8.11 20.90 9.38
C TRP A 205 -9.59 20.59 9.21
N ASN A 206 -10.51 21.26 9.90
CA ASN A 206 -11.96 21.05 9.78
C ASN A 206 -12.43 19.66 10.28
N TRP A 207 -11.90 19.20 11.41
CA TRP A 207 -12.40 18.00 12.09
C TRP A 207 -13.38 18.35 13.22
N LEU A 208 -14.32 17.45 13.52
CA LEU A 208 -14.97 17.44 14.82
C LEU A 208 -13.99 16.87 15.85
N VAL A 209 -13.64 17.65 16.87
CA VAL A 209 -12.72 17.23 17.93
C VAL A 209 -13.48 17.04 19.23
N LEU A 210 -13.38 15.84 19.80
CA LEU A 210 -13.96 15.48 21.10
C LEU A 210 -12.82 15.04 22.02
N THR A 211 -12.82 15.46 23.28
CA THR A 211 -11.87 14.99 24.30
C THR A 211 -12.64 14.33 25.43
N VAL A 212 -12.21 13.13 25.82
CA VAL A 212 -12.88 12.31 26.85
C VAL A 212 -11.86 11.67 27.78
N ASP A 213 -12.31 11.26 28.96
CA ASP A 213 -11.61 10.21 29.72
C ASP A 213 -11.68 8.91 28.90
N GLY A 214 -10.52 8.48 28.40
CA GLY A 214 -10.39 7.33 27.52
C GLY A 214 -10.54 5.99 28.24
N ASN A 215 -10.77 6.00 29.56
CA ASN A 215 -11.12 4.83 30.35
C ASN A 215 -12.50 4.94 31.03
N ASP A 216 -13.35 5.91 30.62
CA ASP A 216 -14.75 6.03 31.03
C ASP A 216 -15.70 5.54 29.90
N PRO A 217 -16.35 4.37 30.07
CA PRO A 217 -17.25 3.81 29.07
C PRO A 217 -18.40 4.73 28.67
N SER A 218 -18.92 5.57 29.59
CA SER A 218 -20.04 6.47 29.28
C SER A 218 -19.59 7.60 28.35
N GLN A 219 -18.44 8.21 28.64
CA GLN A 219 -17.91 9.29 27.81
C GLN A 219 -17.48 8.79 26.42
N ILE A 220 -16.88 7.59 26.34
CA ILE A 220 -16.56 6.95 25.07
C ILE A 220 -17.82 6.69 24.25
N TYR A 221 -18.88 6.16 24.88
CA TYR A 221 -20.15 5.90 24.22
C TYR A 221 -20.75 7.20 23.65
N ASP A 222 -20.81 8.26 24.46
CA ASP A 222 -21.36 9.55 24.04
C ASP A 222 -20.56 10.17 22.89
N ALA A 223 -19.23 10.04 22.92
CA ALA A 223 -18.35 10.53 21.86
C ALA A 223 -18.51 9.74 20.55
N LEU A 224 -18.57 8.40 20.62
CA LEU A 224 -18.85 7.55 19.45
C LEU A 224 -20.25 7.81 18.87
N PHE A 225 -21.23 8.06 19.73
CA PHE A 225 -22.59 8.42 19.32
C PHE A 225 -22.64 9.79 18.64
N ALA A 226 -21.90 10.78 19.16
CA ALA A 226 -21.75 12.09 18.50
C ALA A 226 -21.06 11.94 17.14
N ALA A 227 -19.99 11.15 17.05
CA ALA A 227 -19.26 10.88 15.82
C ALA A 227 -20.13 10.18 14.75
N GLN A 228 -21.04 9.30 15.17
CA GLN A 228 -22.02 8.67 14.26
C GLN A 228 -22.97 9.68 13.63
N LYS A 229 -23.34 10.74 14.37
CA LYS A 229 -24.29 11.76 13.94
C LYS A 229 -23.67 12.88 13.11
N GLU A 230 -22.35 13.05 13.19
CA GLU A 230 -21.62 14.02 12.36
C GLU A 230 -21.74 13.62 10.89
N SER A 231 -22.13 14.59 10.04
CA SER A 231 -22.46 14.39 8.63
C SER A 231 -21.49 15.10 7.69
N ASP A 232 -20.74 16.09 8.18
CA ASP A 232 -20.02 17.04 7.33
C ASP A 232 -18.49 16.93 7.46
N ARG A 233 -18.00 16.39 8.58
CA ARG A 233 -16.58 16.39 8.92
C ARG A 233 -16.11 15.05 9.48
N PRO A 234 -14.84 14.64 9.23
CA PRO A 234 -14.26 13.54 9.99
C PRO A 234 -14.19 13.89 11.48
N THR A 235 -14.25 12.86 12.32
CA THR A 235 -14.22 13.03 13.79
C THR A 235 -12.95 12.45 14.38
N ILE A 236 -12.29 13.20 15.28
CA ILE A 236 -11.24 12.70 16.16
C ILE A 236 -11.73 12.74 17.61
N ILE A 237 -11.66 11.60 18.27
CA ILE A 237 -11.90 11.43 19.69
C ILE A 237 -10.54 11.28 20.37
N ILE A 238 -10.12 12.31 21.08
CA ILE A 238 -8.90 12.33 21.90
C ILE A 238 -9.25 11.67 23.24
N GLY A 239 -8.90 10.39 23.37
CA GLY A 239 -9.10 9.64 24.60
C GLY A 239 -7.89 9.78 25.51
N LYS A 240 -8.09 10.35 26.71
CA LYS A 240 -7.07 10.34 27.76
C LYS A 240 -7.05 8.97 28.43
N THR A 241 -6.25 8.05 27.91
CA THR A 241 -6.14 6.69 28.46
C THR A 241 -4.94 6.56 29.39
N THR A 242 -4.90 5.45 30.13
CA THR A 242 -3.81 5.13 31.04
C THR A 242 -2.99 3.95 30.51
N MET A 243 -1.70 4.20 30.23
CA MET A 243 -0.72 3.14 29.91
C MET A 243 -0.68 2.08 31.02
N GLY A 244 -0.87 0.81 30.68
CA GLY A 244 -0.84 -0.30 31.64
C GLY A 244 -2.00 -0.30 32.63
N LYS A 245 -3.18 0.22 32.24
CA LYS A 245 -4.38 0.31 33.09
C LYS A 245 -4.63 -0.99 33.88
N GLY A 246 -4.71 -0.87 35.21
CA GLY A 246 -4.93 -1.96 36.16
C GLY A 246 -3.67 -2.68 36.63
N ALA A 247 -2.48 -2.33 36.12
CA ALA A 247 -1.22 -2.94 36.53
C ALA A 247 -0.84 -2.53 37.97
N LEU A 248 -0.38 -3.52 38.74
CA LEU A 248 0.11 -3.36 40.10
C LEU A 248 1.56 -3.85 40.21
N ASP A 249 2.32 -3.31 41.15
CA ASP A 249 3.66 -3.80 41.48
C ASP A 249 3.62 -5.01 42.44
N VAL A 250 4.80 -5.50 42.82
CA VAL A 250 4.98 -6.63 43.74
C VAL A 250 4.45 -6.38 45.14
N ASP A 251 4.23 -5.13 45.55
CA ASP A 251 3.64 -4.75 46.83
C ASP A 251 2.12 -4.54 46.72
N GLY A 252 1.59 -4.47 45.49
CA GLY A 252 0.17 -4.24 45.20
C GLY A 252 -0.17 -2.76 45.06
N ALA A 253 0.83 -1.89 44.90
CA ALA A 253 0.62 -0.47 44.61
C ALA A 253 0.48 -0.22 43.09
N ASN A 254 -0.05 0.94 42.72
CA ASN A 254 -0.31 1.31 41.34
C ASN A 254 0.98 1.33 40.50
N PHE A 255 0.99 0.58 39.38
CA PHE A 255 2.07 0.53 38.40
C PHE A 255 1.64 0.98 36.99
N GLU A 256 0.55 1.74 36.89
CA GLU A 256 0.10 2.40 35.67
C GLU A 256 1.04 3.56 35.26
N GLY A 257 0.97 3.98 33.99
CA GLY A 257 1.65 5.18 33.50
C GLY A 257 3.17 5.05 33.36
N LYS A 258 3.70 3.82 33.27
CA LYS A 258 5.15 3.55 33.18
C LYS A 258 5.58 3.31 31.74
N THR A 259 6.62 4.00 31.30
CA THR A 259 7.29 3.76 29.99
C THR A 259 7.75 2.31 29.84
N SER A 260 8.19 1.67 30.94
CA SER A 260 8.63 0.27 30.94
C SER A 260 7.54 -0.70 30.48
N THR A 261 6.26 -0.40 30.72
CA THR A 261 5.15 -1.27 30.30
C THR A 261 4.81 -1.18 28.80
N HIS A 262 5.47 -0.30 28.04
CA HIS A 262 5.19 -0.12 26.63
C HIS A 262 5.56 -1.36 25.79
N GLY A 263 6.77 -1.90 25.94
CA GLY A 263 7.34 -2.87 24.99
C GLY A 263 7.96 -4.13 25.59
N MET A 264 7.59 -4.48 26.82
CA MET A 264 8.04 -5.71 27.47
C MET A 264 6.94 -6.32 28.35
N PRO A 265 7.04 -7.61 28.73
CA PRO A 265 6.16 -8.25 29.70
C PRO A 265 5.99 -7.44 30.99
N LEU A 266 4.85 -7.62 31.68
CA LEU A 266 4.57 -6.84 32.89
C LEU A 266 5.61 -7.16 33.98
N SER A 267 5.96 -8.42 34.15
CA SER A 267 6.97 -8.86 35.11
C SER A 267 8.35 -8.24 34.83
N ASP A 268 8.75 -8.23 33.56
CA ASP A 268 10.03 -7.64 33.13
C ASP A 268 10.03 -6.10 33.28
N ALA A 269 8.86 -5.46 33.15
CA ALA A 269 8.69 -4.02 33.32
C ALA A 269 8.75 -3.55 34.80
N GLY A 270 8.72 -4.49 35.76
CA GLY A 270 8.70 -4.24 37.21
C GLY A 270 7.32 -4.32 37.86
N ALA A 271 6.26 -4.66 37.11
CA ALA A 271 4.94 -4.95 37.66
C ALA A 271 4.86 -6.40 38.19
N SER A 272 3.88 -6.71 39.03
CA SER A 272 3.49 -8.11 39.31
C SER A 272 2.38 -8.51 38.35
N PHE A 273 2.67 -9.47 37.47
CA PHE A 273 1.66 -10.05 36.60
C PHE A 273 0.51 -10.62 37.42
N GLU A 274 0.81 -11.41 38.46
CA GLU A 274 -0.18 -12.13 39.24
C GLU A 274 -1.17 -11.19 39.95
N LYS A 275 -0.62 -10.15 40.61
CA LYS A 275 -1.44 -9.14 41.29
C LYS A 275 -2.24 -8.31 40.30
N SER A 276 -1.69 -8.01 39.13
CA SER A 276 -2.40 -7.27 38.08
C SER A 276 -3.58 -8.07 37.53
N ILE A 277 -3.41 -9.36 37.22
CA ILE A 277 -4.51 -10.22 36.77
C ILE A 277 -5.58 -10.36 37.85
N ALA A 278 -5.20 -10.59 39.10
CA ALA A 278 -6.14 -10.67 40.22
C ALA A 278 -6.90 -9.35 40.45
N ASN A 279 -6.24 -8.19 40.33
CA ASN A 279 -6.85 -6.87 40.46
C ASN A 279 -7.94 -6.62 39.40
N LEU A 280 -7.73 -7.14 38.18
CA LEU A 280 -8.70 -7.09 37.08
C LEU A 280 -9.79 -8.20 37.20
N GLY A 281 -9.75 -8.99 38.28
CA GLY A 281 -10.71 -10.05 38.57
C GLY A 281 -10.50 -11.33 37.76
N GLY A 282 -9.28 -11.56 37.27
CA GLY A 282 -8.85 -12.81 36.62
C GLY A 282 -8.14 -13.78 37.57
N ASP A 283 -7.86 -14.98 37.06
CA ASP A 283 -7.03 -15.98 37.73
C ASP A 283 -5.61 -15.96 37.12
N PRO A 284 -4.58 -15.59 37.89
CA PRO A 284 -3.21 -15.52 37.35
C PRO A 284 -2.63 -16.88 36.94
N GLU A 285 -3.12 -17.98 37.52
CA GLU A 285 -2.69 -19.35 37.15
C GLU A 285 -3.35 -19.81 35.85
N ASN A 286 -4.49 -19.20 35.49
CA ASN A 286 -5.23 -19.50 34.27
C ASN A 286 -5.76 -18.22 33.60
N PRO A 287 -4.86 -17.38 33.05
CA PRO A 287 -5.23 -16.03 32.61
C PRO A 287 -5.91 -16.00 31.24
N PHE A 288 -5.88 -17.11 30.48
CA PHE A 288 -6.56 -17.23 29.18
C PHE A 288 -8.00 -17.71 29.36
N VAL A 289 -8.84 -16.89 29.99
CA VAL A 289 -10.25 -17.21 30.25
C VAL A 289 -11.14 -16.04 29.84
N ILE A 290 -12.28 -16.35 29.21
CA ILE A 290 -13.36 -15.38 29.03
C ILE A 290 -14.31 -15.50 30.23
N PHE A 291 -14.59 -14.39 30.91
CA PHE A 291 -15.49 -14.38 32.05
C PHE A 291 -16.90 -14.84 31.65
N PRO A 292 -17.59 -15.67 32.46
CA PRO A 292 -18.92 -16.18 32.12
C PRO A 292 -19.92 -15.07 31.76
N GLU A 293 -19.92 -13.97 32.52
CA GLU A 293 -20.81 -12.83 32.29
C GLU A 293 -20.45 -12.04 31.01
N VAL A 294 -19.18 -12.02 30.62
CA VAL A 294 -18.71 -11.40 29.36
C VAL A 294 -19.12 -12.27 28.19
N LYS A 295 -18.93 -13.59 28.29
CA LYS A 295 -19.35 -14.55 27.28
C LYS A 295 -20.86 -14.47 27.00
N GLU A 296 -21.68 -14.53 28.05
CA GLU A 296 -23.15 -14.41 27.92
C GLU A 296 -23.55 -13.07 27.27
N ALA A 297 -22.85 -11.99 27.61
CA ALA A 297 -23.13 -10.68 27.04
C ALA A 297 -22.72 -10.57 25.57
N TYR A 298 -21.58 -11.15 25.18
CA TYR A 298 -21.13 -11.19 23.79
C TYR A 298 -22.01 -12.10 22.93
N GLU A 299 -22.50 -13.22 23.43
CA GLU A 299 -23.48 -14.05 22.72
C GLU A 299 -24.71 -13.21 22.29
N LYS A 300 -25.24 -12.38 23.21
CA LYS A 300 -26.34 -11.45 22.90
C LYS A 300 -25.96 -10.35 21.90
N ILE A 301 -24.72 -9.83 21.97
CA ILE A 301 -24.21 -8.85 20.99
C ILE A 301 -24.14 -9.50 19.61
N LEU A 302 -23.52 -10.66 19.50
CA LEU A 302 -23.31 -11.34 18.22
C LEU A 302 -24.66 -11.69 17.57
N ASP A 303 -25.66 -12.10 18.34
CA ASP A 303 -27.02 -12.31 17.83
C ASP A 303 -27.66 -11.02 17.29
N LYS A 304 -27.41 -9.88 17.94
CA LYS A 304 -27.84 -8.57 17.42
C LYS A 304 -27.11 -8.21 16.13
N LYS A 305 -25.78 -8.43 16.07
CA LYS A 305 -24.97 -8.14 14.87
C LYS A 305 -25.40 -9.00 13.69
N ARG A 306 -25.66 -10.30 13.88
CA ARG A 306 -26.22 -11.20 12.86
C ARG A 306 -27.53 -10.67 12.28
N LYS A 307 -28.45 -10.20 13.15
CA LYS A 307 -29.73 -9.61 12.71
C LYS A 307 -29.50 -8.35 11.88
N MET A 308 -28.64 -7.45 12.33
CA MET A 308 -28.30 -6.21 11.58
C MET A 308 -27.65 -6.52 10.22
N ALA A 309 -26.74 -7.51 10.16
CA ALA A 309 -26.13 -7.96 8.91
C ALA A 309 -27.16 -8.57 7.96
N ALA A 310 -28.08 -9.40 8.47
CA ALA A 310 -29.18 -9.97 7.70
C ALA A 310 -30.13 -8.88 7.14
N GLU A 311 -30.45 -7.86 7.94
CA GLU A 311 -31.25 -6.71 7.51
C GLU A 311 -30.56 -5.93 6.38
N LYS A 312 -29.27 -5.59 6.52
CA LYS A 312 -28.52 -4.93 5.43
C LYS A 312 -28.40 -5.81 4.19
N ARG A 313 -28.21 -7.13 4.32
CA ARG A 313 -28.21 -8.05 3.18
C ARG A 313 -29.57 -8.10 2.48
N ALA A 314 -30.67 -8.02 3.21
CA ALA A 314 -32.00 -7.95 2.63
C ALA A 314 -32.22 -6.64 1.85
N ILE A 315 -31.74 -5.51 2.37
CA ILE A 315 -31.74 -4.22 1.66
C ILE A 315 -30.92 -4.32 0.37
N HIS A 316 -29.70 -4.88 0.44
CA HIS A 316 -28.86 -5.10 -0.74
C HIS A 316 -29.58 -5.98 -1.78
N ALA A 317 -30.15 -7.11 -1.37
CA ALA A 317 -30.85 -8.02 -2.28
C ALA A 317 -32.11 -7.41 -2.90
N ALA A 318 -32.81 -6.51 -2.19
CA ALA A 318 -33.93 -5.74 -2.74
C ALA A 318 -33.43 -4.72 -3.78
N TRP A 319 -32.37 -3.97 -3.44
CA TRP A 319 -31.74 -3.02 -4.35
C TRP A 319 -31.23 -3.69 -5.63
N GLU A 320 -30.62 -4.88 -5.55
CA GLU A 320 -30.14 -5.62 -6.73
C GLU A 320 -31.28 -5.99 -7.68
N LYS A 321 -32.45 -6.39 -7.14
CA LYS A 321 -33.63 -6.73 -7.95
C LYS A 321 -34.23 -5.50 -8.62
N GLU A 322 -34.18 -4.35 -7.96
CA GLU A 322 -34.70 -3.08 -8.47
C GLU A 322 -33.74 -2.42 -9.47
N ASN A 323 -32.43 -2.72 -9.39
CA ASN A 323 -31.37 -2.07 -10.16
C ASN A 323 -30.41 -3.08 -10.83
N PRO A 324 -30.90 -3.98 -11.71
CA PRO A 324 -30.10 -5.10 -12.21
C PRO A 324 -28.82 -4.70 -12.96
N GLU A 325 -28.83 -3.59 -13.70
CA GLU A 325 -27.64 -3.09 -14.41
C GLU A 325 -26.58 -2.54 -13.42
N LEU A 326 -27.01 -1.76 -12.42
CA LEU A 326 -26.11 -1.28 -11.38
C LEU A 326 -25.61 -2.41 -10.48
N ALA A 327 -26.42 -3.43 -10.23
CA ALA A 327 -26.02 -4.63 -9.50
C ALA A 327 -24.92 -5.41 -10.25
N ALA A 328 -25.05 -5.59 -11.57
CA ALA A 328 -24.01 -6.22 -12.38
C ALA A 328 -22.69 -5.42 -12.31
N LYS A 329 -22.76 -4.09 -12.34
CA LYS A 329 -21.62 -3.20 -12.18
C LYS A 329 -21.02 -3.22 -10.78
N PHE A 330 -21.84 -3.23 -9.74
CA PHE A 330 -21.40 -3.37 -8.35
C PHE A 330 -20.63 -4.69 -8.18
N ASN A 331 -21.20 -5.78 -8.66
CA ASN A 331 -20.58 -7.10 -8.58
C ASN A 331 -19.27 -7.17 -9.36
N SER A 332 -19.16 -6.53 -10.53
CA SER A 332 -17.88 -6.46 -11.27
C SER A 332 -16.81 -5.66 -10.54
N PHE A 333 -17.19 -4.57 -9.85
CA PHE A 333 -16.27 -3.77 -9.04
C PHE A 333 -15.74 -4.60 -7.87
N ILE A 334 -16.64 -5.22 -7.10
CA ILE A 334 -16.29 -6.02 -5.92
C ILE A 334 -15.46 -7.25 -6.29
N SER A 335 -15.78 -7.93 -7.40
CA SER A 335 -15.00 -9.08 -7.89
C SER A 335 -13.67 -8.68 -8.57
N GLY A 336 -13.45 -7.38 -8.79
CA GLY A 336 -12.31 -6.87 -9.56
C GLY A 336 -12.32 -7.31 -11.02
N THR A 337 -13.48 -7.60 -11.60
CA THR A 337 -13.61 -7.96 -13.02
C THR A 337 -13.45 -6.71 -13.88
N LEU A 338 -12.47 -6.72 -14.78
CA LEU A 338 -12.27 -5.63 -15.73
C LEU A 338 -13.27 -5.73 -16.89
N PRO A 339 -13.71 -4.60 -17.46
CA PRO A 339 -14.38 -4.61 -18.76
C PRO A 339 -13.41 -5.03 -19.86
N GLU A 340 -13.92 -5.39 -21.02
CA GLU A 340 -13.09 -5.60 -22.21
C GLU A 340 -12.41 -4.29 -22.63
N ILE A 341 -11.09 -4.34 -22.84
CA ILE A 341 -10.29 -3.19 -23.24
C ILE A 341 -9.51 -3.58 -24.50
N ASP A 342 -9.82 -2.93 -25.62
CA ASP A 342 -9.02 -3.03 -26.82
C ASP A 342 -7.80 -2.11 -26.70
N PHE A 343 -6.72 -2.65 -26.14
CA PHE A 343 -5.44 -1.95 -26.03
C PHE A 343 -4.79 -1.68 -27.39
N ALA A 344 -5.07 -2.48 -28.42
CA ALA A 344 -4.49 -2.31 -29.76
C ALA A 344 -5.03 -1.05 -30.45
N ALA A 345 -6.28 -0.67 -30.13
CA ALA A 345 -6.91 0.55 -30.64
C ALA A 345 -6.40 1.85 -29.99
N ILE A 346 -5.57 1.79 -28.94
CA ILE A 346 -5.02 2.99 -28.30
C ILE A 346 -3.88 3.53 -29.16
N GLU A 347 -4.17 4.59 -29.92
CA GLU A 347 -3.19 5.24 -30.78
C GLU A 347 -2.07 5.89 -29.96
N GLN A 348 -0.83 5.54 -30.31
CA GLN A 348 0.37 6.12 -29.72
C GLN A 348 1.10 6.99 -30.73
N LYS A 349 1.55 8.17 -30.29
CA LYS A 349 2.37 9.06 -31.12
C LYS A 349 3.78 8.47 -31.25
N SER A 350 4.25 8.26 -32.47
CA SER A 350 5.63 7.82 -32.74
C SER A 350 6.64 8.79 -32.13
N GLY A 351 7.69 8.25 -31.49
CA GLY A 351 8.71 9.04 -30.81
C GLY A 351 8.29 9.68 -29.48
N ALA A 352 7.07 9.41 -28.98
CA ALA A 352 6.57 10.03 -27.75
C ALA A 352 7.32 9.54 -26.49
N ALA A 353 7.31 10.39 -25.46
CA ALA A 353 7.74 10.00 -24.13
C ALA A 353 6.79 8.96 -23.55
N THR A 354 7.31 8.00 -22.78
CA THR A 354 6.48 6.94 -22.19
C THR A 354 5.51 7.47 -21.13
N ARG A 355 5.79 8.59 -20.46
CA ARG A 355 4.76 9.30 -19.65
C ARG A 355 3.59 9.82 -20.49
N GLY A 356 3.87 10.32 -21.70
CA GLY A 356 2.84 10.81 -22.62
C GLY A 356 1.98 9.65 -23.14
N ALA A 357 2.63 8.53 -23.45
CA ALA A 357 1.95 7.30 -23.84
C ALA A 357 1.08 6.73 -22.72
N ALA A 358 1.55 6.77 -21.47
CA ALA A 358 0.76 6.40 -20.29
C ALA A 358 -0.46 7.33 -20.10
N GLY A 359 -0.30 8.64 -20.31
CA GLY A 359 -1.41 9.59 -20.29
C GLY A 359 -2.46 9.29 -21.36
N ALA A 360 -2.07 8.87 -22.56
CA ALA A 360 -3.00 8.44 -23.61
C ALA A 360 -3.77 7.17 -23.23
N VAL A 361 -3.11 6.20 -22.57
CA VAL A 361 -3.78 5.02 -22.03
C VAL A 361 -4.78 5.43 -20.94
N LEU A 362 -4.38 6.23 -19.95
CA LEU A 362 -5.27 6.72 -18.89
C LEU A 362 -6.49 7.45 -19.47
N ALA A 363 -6.30 8.31 -20.47
CA ALA A 363 -7.39 9.01 -21.14
C ALA A 363 -8.38 8.03 -21.83
N SER A 364 -7.90 6.93 -22.42
CA SER A 364 -8.75 5.89 -23.01
C SER A 364 -9.50 5.07 -21.95
N LEU A 365 -8.90 4.85 -20.79
CA LEU A 365 -9.51 4.14 -19.67
C LEU A 365 -10.59 4.97 -18.97
N ALA A 366 -10.48 6.31 -19.01
CA ALA A 366 -11.43 7.22 -18.38
C ALA A 366 -12.84 7.05 -18.95
N GLY A 367 -13.79 6.65 -18.10
CA GLY A 367 -15.17 6.33 -18.48
C GLY A 367 -15.40 4.91 -19.01
N LYS A 368 -14.33 4.12 -19.28
CA LYS A 368 -14.44 2.69 -19.62
C LYS A 368 -14.24 1.80 -18.41
N VAL A 369 -13.18 2.05 -17.65
CA VAL A 369 -12.88 1.34 -16.41
C VAL A 369 -13.28 2.25 -15.25
N GLU A 370 -14.56 2.16 -14.88
CA GLU A 370 -15.26 3.14 -14.05
C GLU A 370 -14.93 3.04 -12.55
N ASN A 371 -14.09 2.09 -12.14
CA ASN A 371 -13.59 1.92 -10.78
C ASN A 371 -12.09 2.22 -10.61
N LEU A 372 -11.43 2.88 -11.58
CA LEU A 372 -10.13 3.48 -11.33
C LEU A 372 -10.31 4.73 -10.44
N ILE A 373 -9.43 4.87 -9.45
CA ILE A 373 -9.21 6.13 -8.76
C ILE A 373 -7.77 6.53 -9.03
N VAL A 374 -7.59 7.66 -9.72
CA VAL A 374 -6.26 8.19 -10.06
C VAL A 374 -5.90 9.30 -9.08
N ALA A 375 -4.69 9.27 -8.53
CA ALA A 375 -4.17 10.35 -7.69
C ALA A 375 -2.81 10.81 -8.18
N SER A 376 -2.47 12.06 -7.91
CA SER A 376 -1.12 12.58 -8.14
C SER A 376 -0.70 13.47 -6.98
N ALA A 377 0.60 13.40 -6.66
CA ALA A 377 1.21 14.23 -5.63
C ALA A 377 1.60 15.62 -6.20
N ASP A 378 0.59 16.39 -6.61
CA ASP A 378 0.75 17.74 -7.21
C ASP A 378 1.51 17.78 -8.54
N LEU A 379 1.63 16.64 -9.24
CA LEU A 379 2.42 16.51 -10.46
C LEU A 379 1.60 16.06 -11.67
N SER A 380 0.26 16.18 -11.63
CA SER A 380 -0.63 15.52 -12.60
C SER A 380 -0.36 15.92 -14.05
N ASN A 381 0.07 17.18 -14.27
CA ASN A 381 0.45 17.72 -15.57
C ASN A 381 1.81 17.19 -16.09
N SER A 382 2.68 16.78 -15.17
CA SER A 382 4.06 16.39 -15.42
C SER A 382 4.20 14.87 -15.49
N ASP A 383 3.48 14.14 -14.63
CA ASP A 383 3.35 12.69 -14.67
C ASP A 383 2.30 12.20 -15.70
N LYS A 384 1.50 13.13 -16.26
CA LYS A 384 0.46 12.91 -17.28
C LYS A 384 -0.76 12.11 -16.80
N THR A 385 -0.95 12.01 -15.50
CA THR A 385 -2.18 11.46 -14.92
C THR A 385 -3.39 12.37 -15.14
N ASP A 386 -3.17 13.67 -15.40
CA ASP A 386 -4.21 14.64 -15.77
C ASP A 386 -4.99 14.25 -17.04
N GLY A 387 -4.42 13.42 -17.92
CA GLY A 387 -5.15 12.83 -19.05
C GLY A 387 -6.42 12.10 -18.63
N TYR A 388 -6.47 11.57 -17.40
CA TYR A 388 -7.67 10.92 -16.84
C TYR A 388 -8.81 11.92 -16.57
N LEU A 389 -8.50 13.17 -16.24
CA LEU A 389 -9.49 14.25 -15.97
C LEU A 389 -10.28 14.68 -17.21
N ASN A 390 -9.95 14.20 -18.41
CA ASN A 390 -10.68 14.53 -19.63
C ASN A 390 -12.14 14.01 -19.64
N LYS A 391 -12.44 12.96 -18.86
CA LYS A 391 -13.78 12.32 -18.79
C LYS A 391 -14.31 12.19 -17.36
N THR A 392 -13.61 12.75 -16.37
CA THR A 392 -14.00 12.72 -14.97
C THR A 392 -13.63 14.05 -14.31
N LYS A 393 -13.81 14.15 -13.00
CA LYS A 393 -13.42 15.31 -12.19
C LYS A 393 -12.71 14.87 -10.91
N ALA A 394 -12.05 15.83 -10.26
CA ALA A 394 -11.47 15.61 -8.96
C ALA A 394 -12.56 15.46 -7.88
N PHE A 395 -12.24 14.70 -6.83
CA PHE A 395 -13.02 14.70 -5.60
C PHE A 395 -12.96 16.08 -4.95
N THR A 396 -14.10 16.51 -4.44
CA THR A 396 -14.22 17.73 -3.63
C THR A 396 -15.13 17.45 -2.45
N ASN A 397 -15.15 18.34 -1.46
CA ASN A 397 -16.01 18.18 -0.30
C ASN A 397 -17.47 17.96 -0.72
N GLY A 398 -18.06 16.83 -0.30
CA GLY A 398 -19.43 16.45 -0.63
C GLY A 398 -19.66 15.92 -2.05
N ASP A 399 -18.64 15.84 -2.91
CA ASP A 399 -18.75 15.34 -4.28
C ASP A 399 -17.68 14.27 -4.60
N PHE A 400 -18.12 13.02 -4.54
CA PHE A 400 -17.34 11.82 -4.86
C PHE A 400 -17.78 11.17 -6.18
N SER A 401 -18.57 11.89 -7.01
CA SER A 401 -18.99 11.40 -8.33
C SER A 401 -17.84 11.37 -9.35
N GLY A 402 -16.75 12.09 -9.07
CA GLY A 402 -15.49 12.01 -9.82
C GLY A 402 -14.73 10.70 -9.61
N SER A 403 -13.46 10.70 -10.00
CA SER A 403 -12.56 9.55 -9.83
C SER A 403 -11.07 9.95 -9.79
N PHE A 404 -10.80 11.21 -9.43
CA PHE A 404 -9.45 11.73 -9.31
C PHE A 404 -9.20 12.35 -7.93
N LEU A 405 -8.14 11.95 -7.23
CA LEU A 405 -7.74 12.53 -5.96
C LEU A 405 -6.57 13.50 -6.15
N GLN A 406 -6.81 14.79 -5.92
CA GLN A 406 -5.74 15.77 -5.79
C GLN A 406 -5.12 15.65 -4.40
N ALA A 407 -4.04 14.86 -4.28
CA ALA A 407 -3.43 14.58 -2.98
C ALA A 407 -2.67 15.80 -2.43
N GLY A 408 -2.05 16.59 -3.31
CA GLY A 408 -1.03 17.59 -2.95
C GLY A 408 0.35 16.95 -2.76
N VAL A 409 1.35 17.73 -2.33
CA VAL A 409 2.74 17.26 -2.15
C VAL A 409 2.84 16.37 -0.90
N CYS A 410 2.51 15.09 -1.04
CA CYS A 410 2.50 14.12 0.06
C CYS A 410 2.56 12.66 -0.43
N GLU A 411 3.66 12.27 -1.08
CA GLU A 411 3.84 10.95 -1.72
C GLU A 411 3.60 9.80 -0.75
N LEU A 412 4.12 9.89 0.48
CA LEU A 412 3.94 8.87 1.51
C LEU A 412 2.46 8.71 1.88
N THR A 413 1.77 9.82 2.14
CA THR A 413 0.34 9.83 2.46
C THR A 413 -0.49 9.30 1.30
N MET A 414 -0.22 9.76 0.07
CA MET A 414 -0.92 9.32 -1.15
C MET A 414 -0.79 7.81 -1.34
N ALA A 415 0.41 7.26 -1.16
CA ALA A 415 0.65 5.83 -1.28
C ALA A 415 -0.08 5.02 -0.20
N SER A 416 -0.09 5.51 1.04
CA SER A 416 -0.80 4.84 2.13
C SER A 416 -2.32 4.92 1.98
N ILE A 417 -2.85 6.05 1.48
CA ILE A 417 -4.26 6.19 1.05
C ILE A 417 -4.59 5.18 -0.06
N ALA A 418 -3.72 5.01 -1.06
CA ALA A 418 -3.94 4.03 -2.12
C ALA A 418 -3.96 2.58 -1.60
N ASN A 419 -3.16 2.26 -0.58
CA ASN A 419 -3.24 0.97 0.10
C ASN A 419 -4.61 0.77 0.78
N GLY A 420 -5.14 1.81 1.43
CA GLY A 420 -6.49 1.82 1.98
C GLY A 420 -7.59 1.62 0.94
N MET A 421 -7.44 2.28 -0.22
CA MET A 421 -8.38 2.10 -1.32
C MET A 421 -8.37 0.65 -1.84
N ALA A 422 -7.19 0.04 -1.97
CA ALA A 422 -7.05 -1.35 -2.38
C ALA A 422 -7.61 -2.34 -1.33
N LEU A 423 -7.37 -2.09 -0.03
CA LEU A 423 -7.86 -2.94 1.06
C LEU A 423 -9.39 -2.90 1.21
N HIS A 424 -10.01 -1.74 0.99
CA HIS A 424 -11.48 -1.66 0.97
C HIS A 424 -12.08 -2.58 -0.11
N GLY A 425 -11.40 -2.68 -1.26
CA GLY A 425 -11.88 -3.41 -2.44
C GLY A 425 -12.87 -2.59 -3.26
N GLY A 426 -13.22 -3.09 -4.45
CA GLY A 426 -14.13 -2.41 -5.38
C GLY A 426 -13.46 -1.45 -6.37
N VAL A 427 -12.24 -1.00 -6.11
CA VAL A 427 -11.54 0.03 -6.91
C VAL A 427 -10.10 -0.37 -7.27
N ILE A 428 -9.56 0.31 -8.28
CA ILE A 428 -8.18 0.14 -8.77
C ILE A 428 -7.42 1.46 -8.52
N PRO A 429 -6.58 1.54 -7.47
CA PRO A 429 -5.82 2.75 -7.18
C PRO A 429 -4.64 2.91 -8.14
N VAL A 430 -4.53 4.08 -8.73
CA VAL A 430 -3.41 4.50 -9.59
C VAL A 430 -2.85 5.79 -9.01
N ILE A 431 -1.55 5.86 -8.75
CA ILE A 431 -0.92 7.04 -8.14
C ILE A 431 0.32 7.50 -8.91
N GLY A 432 0.47 8.81 -9.09
CA GLY A 432 1.53 9.42 -9.90
C GLY A 432 2.46 10.36 -9.11
N THR A 433 3.76 10.26 -9.39
CA THR A 433 4.81 11.22 -8.98
C THR A 433 6.07 11.05 -9.87
N PHE A 434 7.15 11.78 -9.59
CA PHE A 434 8.46 11.52 -10.17
C PHE A 434 9.14 10.31 -9.53
N PHE A 435 9.89 9.55 -10.31
CA PHE A 435 10.49 8.31 -9.84
C PHE A 435 11.52 8.52 -8.72
N VAL A 436 12.22 9.66 -8.74
CA VAL A 436 13.14 10.05 -7.66
C VAL A 436 12.42 10.20 -6.31
N PHE A 437 11.15 10.61 -6.30
CA PHE A 437 10.34 10.71 -5.08
C PHE A 437 9.69 9.39 -4.66
N SER A 438 9.97 8.29 -5.37
CA SER A 438 9.63 6.95 -4.88
C SER A 438 10.26 6.66 -3.51
N ASP A 439 11.39 7.31 -3.19
CA ASP A 439 12.04 7.23 -1.89
C ASP A 439 11.15 7.76 -0.74
N TYR A 440 10.37 8.83 -0.97
CA TYR A 440 9.44 9.37 0.04
C TYR A 440 8.29 8.40 0.36
N MET A 441 7.87 7.58 -0.61
CA MET A 441 6.73 6.67 -0.47
C MET A 441 7.14 5.19 -0.33
N LYS A 442 8.44 4.90 -0.27
CA LYS A 442 8.97 3.53 -0.23
C LYS A 442 8.42 2.69 0.93
N PRO A 443 8.25 3.22 2.16
CA PRO A 443 7.63 2.45 3.25
C PRO A 443 6.21 1.98 2.90
N ALA A 444 5.40 2.82 2.26
CA ALA A 444 4.04 2.47 1.85
C ALA A 444 4.02 1.50 0.65
N ALA A 445 4.94 1.63 -0.31
CA ALA A 445 5.10 0.67 -1.40
C ALA A 445 5.53 -0.72 -0.89
N ARG A 446 6.42 -0.77 0.10
CA ARG A 446 6.77 -2.02 0.79
C ARG A 446 5.55 -2.64 1.47
N MET A 447 4.72 -1.83 2.11
CA MET A 447 3.49 -2.31 2.75
C MET A 447 2.47 -2.82 1.72
N ALA A 448 2.34 -2.18 0.56
CA ALA A 448 1.53 -2.70 -0.55
C ALA A 448 2.00 -4.09 -1.00
N ALA A 449 3.32 -4.27 -1.13
CA ALA A 449 3.92 -5.54 -1.52
C ALA A 449 3.71 -6.64 -0.46
N LEU A 450 3.85 -6.30 0.82
CA LEU A 450 3.61 -7.22 1.95
C LEU A 450 2.15 -7.65 2.03
N MET A 451 1.22 -6.70 1.88
CA MET A 451 -0.22 -6.93 1.89
C MET A 451 -0.77 -7.47 0.56
N GLN A 452 0.07 -7.65 -0.46
CA GLN A 452 -0.33 -8.14 -1.80
C GLN A 452 -1.38 -7.23 -2.48
N LEU A 453 -1.25 -5.92 -2.35
CA LEU A 453 -2.21 -4.94 -2.87
C LEU A 453 -1.89 -4.51 -4.30
N PRO A 454 -2.87 -4.53 -5.23
CA PRO A 454 -2.65 -4.20 -6.63
C PRO A 454 -2.62 -2.69 -6.93
N VAL A 455 -1.87 -1.91 -6.13
CA VAL A 455 -1.69 -0.46 -6.38
C VAL A 455 -0.80 -0.24 -7.61
N LYS A 456 -1.16 0.71 -8.47
CA LYS A 456 -0.39 1.07 -9.67
C LYS A 456 0.39 2.36 -9.44
N TYR A 457 1.71 2.27 -9.43
CA TYR A 457 2.62 3.39 -9.25
C TYR A 457 3.08 3.89 -10.63
N VAL A 458 2.64 5.09 -11.01
CA VAL A 458 3.06 5.80 -12.22
C VAL A 458 4.23 6.70 -11.86
N TRP A 459 5.45 6.18 -12.01
CA TRP A 459 6.68 6.88 -11.69
C TRP A 459 7.34 7.41 -12.94
N THR A 460 7.21 8.71 -13.16
CA THR A 460 7.74 9.37 -14.38
C THR A 460 9.12 9.97 -14.13
N HIS A 461 9.76 10.54 -15.15
CA HIS A 461 11.08 11.17 -15.02
C HIS A 461 12.13 10.17 -14.50
N ASP A 462 12.23 9.04 -15.19
CA ASP A 462 12.90 7.82 -14.73
C ASP A 462 14.43 7.81 -14.69
N ALA A 463 15.10 8.83 -15.21
CA ALA A 463 16.55 8.82 -15.44
C ALA A 463 17.14 10.24 -15.41
N PHE A 464 18.48 10.35 -15.52
CA PHE A 464 19.19 11.62 -15.66
C PHE A 464 18.62 12.55 -16.76
N ARG A 465 17.89 11.99 -17.72
CA ARG A 465 17.20 12.73 -18.79
C ARG A 465 16.03 13.60 -18.32
N VAL A 466 15.79 13.67 -17.00
CA VAL A 466 15.14 14.83 -16.41
C VAL A 466 15.83 16.12 -16.87
N GLY A 467 17.16 16.13 -17.01
CA GLY A 467 17.88 17.26 -17.58
C GLY A 467 18.12 18.36 -16.55
N GLU A 468 17.56 19.53 -16.80
CA GLU A 468 17.92 20.77 -16.11
C GLU A 468 17.57 20.82 -14.61
N ASP A 469 16.64 19.98 -14.13
CA ASP A 469 16.33 19.91 -12.69
C ASP A 469 17.52 19.36 -11.87
N GLY A 470 18.46 18.67 -12.53
CA GLY A 470 19.73 18.27 -11.93
C GLY A 470 19.64 17.07 -10.98
N PRO A 471 20.75 16.74 -10.29
CA PRO A 471 20.93 15.47 -9.59
C PRO A 471 19.93 15.19 -8.46
N THR A 472 19.27 16.21 -7.91
CA THR A 472 18.23 16.02 -6.88
C THR A 472 16.94 15.41 -7.45
N HIS A 473 16.75 15.47 -8.76
CA HIS A 473 15.55 15.00 -9.46
C HIS A 473 15.81 13.84 -10.41
N GLN A 474 17.06 13.37 -10.50
CA GLN A 474 17.50 12.40 -11.49
C GLN A 474 17.71 11.04 -10.81
N PRO A 475 16.83 10.05 -11.05
CA PRO A 475 17.02 8.73 -10.49
C PRO A 475 18.33 8.08 -10.94
N VAL A 476 19.01 7.41 -10.03
CA VAL A 476 20.21 6.60 -10.30
C VAL A 476 20.05 5.21 -9.69
N GLU A 477 19.79 5.14 -8.39
CA GLU A 477 19.67 3.90 -7.63
C GLU A 477 18.23 3.40 -7.46
N GLN A 478 17.22 4.23 -7.74
CA GLN A 478 15.81 3.94 -7.48
C GLN A 478 15.32 2.67 -8.21
N GLU A 479 15.74 2.45 -9.46
CA GLU A 479 15.39 1.21 -10.19
C GLU A 479 15.95 -0.04 -9.50
N ALA A 480 17.20 0.02 -9.02
CA ALA A 480 17.80 -1.08 -8.27
C ALA A 480 17.05 -1.32 -6.96
N GLN A 481 16.72 -0.24 -6.21
CA GLN A 481 15.96 -0.33 -4.96
C GLN A 481 14.60 -1.00 -5.15
N ILE A 482 13.85 -0.63 -6.19
CA ILE A 482 12.50 -1.15 -6.45
C ILE A 482 12.55 -2.58 -7.00
N ARG A 483 13.53 -2.92 -7.86
CA ARG A 483 13.69 -4.28 -8.38
C ARG A 483 14.02 -5.31 -7.30
N LEU A 484 14.56 -4.91 -6.13
CA LEU A 484 14.66 -5.82 -4.99
C LEU A 484 13.30 -6.41 -4.57
N LEU A 485 12.19 -5.67 -4.72
CA LEU A 485 10.84 -6.18 -4.45
C LEU A 485 10.32 -7.12 -5.56
N GLU A 486 10.92 -7.06 -6.75
CA GLU A 486 10.66 -8.00 -7.83
C GLU A 486 11.37 -9.35 -7.58
N HIS A 487 12.52 -9.36 -6.92
CA HIS A 487 13.21 -10.58 -6.48
C HIS A 487 12.69 -11.16 -5.16
N LEU A 488 12.13 -10.32 -4.28
CA LEU A 488 11.52 -10.76 -3.04
C LEU A 488 10.27 -11.58 -3.34
N LYS A 489 10.18 -12.77 -2.75
CA LYS A 489 8.98 -13.62 -2.81
C LYS A 489 8.10 -13.37 -1.59
N ASN A 490 6.80 -13.26 -1.79
CA ASN A 490 5.81 -13.28 -0.72
C ASN A 490 5.64 -14.70 -0.14
N HIS A 491 4.83 -14.84 0.91
CA HIS A 491 4.60 -16.13 1.58
C HIS A 491 3.92 -17.19 0.69
N LYS A 492 3.41 -16.83 -0.50
CA LYS A 492 2.88 -17.75 -1.52
C LYS A 492 3.93 -18.15 -2.58
N GLY A 493 5.17 -17.69 -2.45
CA GLY A 493 6.26 -17.97 -3.40
C GLY A 493 6.25 -17.12 -4.66
N ASN A 494 5.32 -16.16 -4.78
CA ASN A 494 5.24 -15.23 -5.91
C ASN A 494 6.08 -13.99 -5.65
N ARG A 495 6.62 -13.38 -6.71
CA ARG A 495 7.26 -12.05 -6.66
C ARG A 495 6.39 -11.01 -5.95
N SER A 496 7.00 -10.12 -5.17
CA SER A 496 6.28 -9.16 -4.32
C SER A 496 5.85 -7.88 -5.05
N MET A 497 6.45 -7.54 -6.19
CA MET A 497 6.10 -6.35 -6.98
C MET A 497 6.39 -6.52 -8.47
N MET A 498 5.50 -6.08 -9.35
CA MET A 498 5.71 -5.95 -10.81
C MET A 498 6.43 -4.67 -11.18
N VAL A 499 7.57 -4.75 -11.88
CA VAL A 499 8.37 -3.57 -12.23
C VAL A 499 8.55 -3.51 -13.74
N LEU A 500 7.91 -2.54 -14.37
CA LEU A 500 7.83 -2.40 -15.82
C LEU A 500 8.47 -1.07 -16.24
N ARG A 501 9.55 -1.14 -17.02
CA ARG A 501 10.22 0.04 -17.61
C ARG A 501 10.17 -0.02 -19.15
N PRO A 502 9.07 0.43 -19.77
CA PRO A 502 8.83 0.27 -21.20
C PRO A 502 9.79 1.09 -22.08
N ALA A 503 10.25 0.48 -23.16
CA ALA A 503 11.21 0.96 -24.13
C ALA A 503 10.67 2.03 -25.09
N ASP A 504 9.36 2.04 -25.35
CA ASP A 504 8.73 3.04 -26.20
C ASP A 504 7.23 3.22 -25.88
N ALA A 505 6.58 4.11 -26.64
CA ALA A 505 5.18 4.44 -26.47
C ALA A 505 4.25 3.22 -26.65
N VAL A 506 4.56 2.29 -27.57
CA VAL A 506 3.72 1.11 -27.83
C VAL A 506 3.89 0.05 -26.75
N GLU A 507 5.12 -0.20 -26.29
CA GLU A 507 5.38 -1.08 -25.15
C GLU A 507 4.75 -0.53 -23.86
N THR A 508 4.59 0.79 -23.74
CA THR A 508 3.85 1.41 -22.62
C THR A 508 2.38 0.99 -22.59
N THR A 509 1.73 0.86 -23.76
CA THR A 509 0.36 0.32 -23.83
C THR A 509 0.29 -1.12 -23.29
N VAL A 510 1.27 -1.96 -23.65
CA VAL A 510 1.36 -3.34 -23.14
C VAL A 510 1.67 -3.36 -21.64
N ALA A 511 2.54 -2.47 -21.15
CA ALA A 511 2.84 -2.33 -19.74
C ALA A 511 1.59 -2.00 -18.92
N TRP A 512 0.71 -1.13 -19.42
CA TRP A 512 -0.57 -0.83 -18.78
C TRP A 512 -1.56 -2.00 -18.82
N LYS A 513 -1.59 -2.77 -19.91
CA LYS A 513 -2.35 -4.02 -19.96
C LYS A 513 -1.90 -4.96 -18.84
N MET A 514 -0.59 -5.22 -18.74
CA MET A 514 -0.01 -6.04 -17.66
C MET A 514 -0.33 -5.47 -16.27
N ALA A 515 -0.24 -4.14 -16.10
CA ALA A 515 -0.52 -3.48 -14.83
C ALA A 515 -1.97 -3.66 -14.38
N LEU A 516 -2.94 -3.53 -15.29
CA LEU A 516 -4.37 -3.70 -14.99
C LEU A 516 -4.73 -5.18 -14.74
N GLU A 517 -4.15 -6.10 -15.52
CA GLU A 517 -4.34 -7.54 -15.35
C GLU A 517 -3.74 -8.07 -14.03
N ASN A 518 -2.69 -7.42 -13.51
CA ASN A 518 -2.08 -7.78 -12.22
C ASN A 518 -3.00 -7.40 -11.03
N LYS A 519 -3.56 -8.40 -10.36
CA LYS A 519 -4.47 -8.21 -9.20
C LYS A 519 -3.88 -8.63 -7.86
N SER A 520 -2.64 -9.13 -7.83
CA SER A 520 -2.07 -9.81 -6.66
C SER A 520 -0.85 -9.10 -6.05
N THR A 521 -0.31 -8.09 -6.73
CA THR A 521 0.90 -7.36 -6.29
C THR A 521 0.85 -5.92 -6.79
N PRO A 522 1.57 -5.00 -6.15
CA PRO A 522 1.75 -3.66 -6.70
C PRO A 522 2.49 -3.70 -8.04
N THR A 523 2.23 -2.71 -8.90
CA THR A 523 2.94 -2.52 -10.17
C THR A 523 3.61 -1.15 -10.21
N ALA A 524 4.92 -1.11 -10.47
CA ALA A 524 5.67 0.07 -10.87
C ALA A 524 5.69 0.20 -12.39
N LEU A 525 5.21 1.34 -12.89
CA LEU A 525 5.36 1.80 -14.26
C LEU A 525 6.42 2.91 -14.24
N ILE A 526 7.63 2.60 -14.69
CA ILE A 526 8.78 3.52 -14.71
C ILE A 526 8.86 4.18 -16.10
N LEU A 527 8.65 5.50 -16.15
CA LEU A 527 8.34 6.22 -17.39
C LEU A 527 9.24 7.43 -17.62
N SER A 528 9.59 7.66 -18.88
CA SER A 528 10.48 8.72 -19.35
C SER A 528 9.85 10.10 -19.36
N ARG A 529 10.68 11.13 -19.16
CA ARG A 529 10.33 12.55 -19.40
C ARG A 529 10.40 12.89 -20.89
N GLN A 530 11.50 12.49 -21.50
CA GLN A 530 11.94 12.74 -22.87
C GLN A 530 11.23 11.82 -23.87
N GLY A 531 11.15 12.25 -25.13
CA GLY A 531 10.74 11.38 -26.23
C GLY A 531 11.75 10.25 -26.44
N ILE A 532 11.26 9.06 -26.78
CA ILE A 532 12.11 7.89 -27.09
C ILE A 532 11.85 7.49 -28.55
N PRO A 533 12.89 7.33 -29.39
CA PRO A 533 12.72 6.74 -30.72
C PRO A 533 11.99 5.40 -30.64
N SER A 534 10.97 5.21 -31.46
CA SER A 534 10.19 3.97 -31.46
C SER A 534 11.07 2.78 -31.84
N VAL A 535 10.87 1.66 -31.14
CA VAL A 535 11.48 0.39 -31.55
C VAL A 535 10.89 0.01 -32.91
N PRO A 536 11.70 -0.40 -33.90
CA PRO A 536 11.17 -0.80 -35.20
C PRO A 536 10.40 -2.12 -35.09
N ALA A 537 9.36 -2.28 -35.90
CA ALA A 537 8.67 -3.56 -36.03
C ALA A 537 9.59 -4.60 -36.68
N LEU A 538 9.46 -5.86 -36.29
CA LEU A 538 10.12 -6.99 -36.92
C LEU A 538 9.59 -7.18 -38.35
N PRO A 539 10.40 -7.76 -39.27
CA PRO A 539 9.98 -7.99 -40.65
C PRO A 539 8.67 -8.79 -40.74
N GLY A 540 7.65 -8.21 -41.39
CA GLY A 540 6.34 -8.86 -41.58
C GLY A 540 5.38 -8.77 -40.38
N SER A 541 5.71 -7.97 -39.37
CA SER A 541 4.87 -7.72 -38.19
C SER A 541 4.53 -6.24 -38.05
N ASP A 542 3.68 -5.90 -37.08
CA ASP A 542 3.46 -4.53 -36.61
C ASP A 542 4.01 -4.35 -35.20
N ARG A 543 4.28 -3.09 -34.84
CA ARG A 543 4.98 -2.78 -33.58
C ARG A 543 4.20 -3.23 -32.34
N TYR A 544 2.87 -3.17 -32.34
CA TYR A 544 2.07 -3.58 -31.19
C TYR A 544 2.09 -5.09 -31.02
N THR A 545 1.94 -5.85 -32.12
CA THR A 545 2.06 -7.31 -32.11
C THR A 545 3.41 -7.76 -31.55
N ASP A 546 4.50 -7.09 -31.93
CA ASP A 546 5.83 -7.39 -31.37
C ASP A 546 5.93 -7.00 -29.89
N ALA A 547 5.36 -5.85 -29.50
CA ALA A 547 5.38 -5.35 -28.12
C ALA A 547 4.65 -6.28 -27.15
N LEU A 548 3.69 -7.10 -27.60
CA LEU A 548 3.02 -8.10 -26.75
C LEU A 548 4.00 -9.09 -26.13
N GLN A 549 5.18 -9.30 -26.74
CA GLN A 549 6.23 -10.12 -26.15
C GLN A 549 6.80 -9.52 -24.84
N ALA A 550 6.56 -8.24 -24.55
CA ALA A 550 6.88 -7.63 -23.24
C ALA A 550 6.16 -8.33 -22.07
N GLN A 551 5.04 -9.03 -22.32
CA GLN A 551 4.37 -9.87 -21.32
C GLN A 551 5.24 -11.04 -20.84
N LYS A 552 6.32 -11.36 -21.56
CA LYS A 552 7.34 -12.34 -21.18
C LYS A 552 8.51 -11.74 -20.40
N GLY A 553 8.46 -10.45 -20.07
CA GLY A 553 9.46 -9.75 -19.24
C GLY A 553 10.73 -9.34 -19.99
N ALA A 554 11.22 -10.17 -20.91
CA ALA A 554 12.23 -9.80 -21.88
C ALA A 554 12.01 -10.51 -23.22
N TYR A 555 12.30 -9.83 -24.33
CA TYR A 555 12.14 -10.36 -25.68
C TYR A 555 13.11 -9.73 -26.68
N ILE A 556 13.24 -10.37 -27.83
CA ILE A 556 14.12 -9.93 -28.92
C ILE A 556 13.46 -8.74 -29.65
N ALA A 557 14.02 -7.54 -29.48
CA ALA A 557 13.58 -6.32 -30.16
C ALA A 557 14.21 -6.17 -31.56
N LYS A 558 15.40 -6.75 -31.76
CA LYS A 558 16.04 -6.90 -33.06
C LYS A 558 16.87 -8.18 -33.05
N ASP A 559 16.78 -8.98 -34.11
CA ASP A 559 17.56 -10.22 -34.23
C ASP A 559 18.59 -10.17 -35.37
N CYS A 560 19.49 -11.14 -35.36
CA CYS A 560 20.48 -11.43 -36.38
C CYS A 560 20.26 -12.81 -36.99
N LYS A 561 20.90 -13.10 -38.14
CA LYS A 561 20.87 -14.44 -38.73
C LYS A 561 21.87 -15.37 -38.04
N GLY A 562 21.37 -16.48 -37.48
CA GLY A 562 22.18 -17.49 -36.78
C GLY A 562 22.49 -17.08 -35.35
N THR A 563 23.61 -17.57 -34.81
CA THR A 563 24.04 -17.25 -33.43
C THR A 563 24.60 -15.83 -33.35
N PRO A 564 24.16 -14.99 -32.39
CA PRO A 564 24.72 -13.65 -32.17
C PRO A 564 26.15 -13.75 -31.63
N ASP A 565 27.03 -12.88 -32.13
CA ASP A 565 28.37 -12.68 -31.56
C ASP A 565 28.29 -11.91 -30.23
N VAL A 566 27.26 -11.06 -30.09
CA VAL A 566 26.95 -10.30 -28.88
C VAL A 566 25.45 -10.05 -28.75
N VAL A 567 24.95 -10.13 -27.52
CA VAL A 567 23.58 -9.74 -27.14
C VAL A 567 23.64 -8.39 -26.41
N LEU A 568 22.84 -7.43 -26.85
CA LEU A 568 22.68 -6.14 -26.18
C LEU A 568 21.38 -6.14 -25.38
N VAL A 569 21.41 -5.82 -24.09
CA VAL A 569 20.25 -5.88 -23.19
C VAL A 569 20.03 -4.52 -22.53
N ALA A 570 18.80 -4.02 -22.58
CA ALA A 570 18.41 -2.81 -21.85
C ALA A 570 16.92 -2.83 -21.49
N SER A 571 16.54 -1.91 -20.60
CA SER A 571 15.14 -1.53 -20.33
C SER A 571 14.95 -0.05 -20.71
N GLY A 572 13.69 0.40 -20.88
CA GLY A 572 13.41 1.81 -21.09
C GLY A 572 14.10 2.45 -22.30
N SER A 573 14.46 3.72 -22.16
CA SER A 573 15.10 4.51 -23.23
C SER A 573 16.42 3.96 -23.74
N GLU A 574 17.09 3.10 -22.97
CA GLU A 574 18.38 2.55 -23.36
C GLU A 574 18.23 1.53 -24.50
N VAL A 575 17.05 0.91 -24.69
CA VAL A 575 16.80 0.03 -25.85
C VAL A 575 16.99 0.79 -27.16
N ALA A 576 16.46 2.02 -27.26
CA ALA A 576 16.67 2.87 -28.42
C ALA A 576 18.16 3.26 -28.60
N THR A 577 18.89 3.43 -27.49
CA THR A 577 20.32 3.73 -27.53
C THR A 577 21.13 2.54 -28.07
N LEU A 578 20.81 1.32 -27.61
CA LEU A 578 21.41 0.09 -28.14
C LEU A 578 21.15 -0.08 -29.63
N LEU A 579 19.89 0.12 -30.06
CA LEU A 579 19.50 0.06 -31.47
C LEU A 579 20.26 1.07 -32.34
N SER A 580 20.60 2.25 -31.81
CA SER A 580 21.40 3.24 -32.53
C SER A 580 22.87 2.83 -32.69
N GLY A 581 23.42 2.03 -31.77
CA GLY A 581 24.77 1.48 -31.84
C GLY A 581 24.87 0.22 -32.69
N THR A 582 23.77 -0.52 -32.87
CA THR A 582 23.77 -1.79 -33.60
C THR A 582 24.32 -1.67 -35.04
N PRO A 583 23.89 -0.70 -35.88
CA PRO A 583 24.43 -0.56 -37.23
C PRO A 583 25.95 -0.32 -37.23
N LEU A 584 26.49 0.38 -36.24
CA LEU A 584 27.93 0.64 -36.14
C LEU A 584 28.72 -0.66 -35.91
N LEU A 585 28.19 -1.57 -35.09
CA LEU A 585 28.78 -2.87 -34.83
C LEU A 585 28.71 -3.79 -36.06
N GLU A 586 27.56 -3.81 -36.73
CA GLU A 586 27.32 -4.59 -37.93
C GLU A 586 28.19 -4.11 -39.11
N GLU A 587 28.21 -2.81 -39.38
CA GLU A 587 28.88 -2.23 -40.55
C GLU A 587 30.40 -2.13 -40.37
N ARG A 588 30.88 -1.74 -39.18
CA ARG A 588 32.32 -1.47 -38.96
C ARG A 588 33.10 -2.71 -38.52
N LYS A 589 32.46 -3.70 -37.90
CA LYS A 589 33.10 -4.92 -37.37
C LYS A 589 32.50 -6.22 -37.91
N GLY A 590 31.39 -6.17 -38.65
CA GLY A 590 30.77 -7.38 -39.19
C GLY A 590 30.11 -8.27 -38.14
N LEU A 591 29.81 -7.74 -36.94
CA LEU A 591 29.25 -8.52 -35.85
C LEU A 591 27.77 -8.85 -36.09
N LYS A 592 27.37 -10.05 -35.70
CA LYS A 592 25.96 -10.44 -35.57
C LYS A 592 25.46 -10.00 -34.21
N VAL A 593 24.55 -9.03 -34.21
CA VAL A 593 24.08 -8.39 -32.98
C VAL A 593 22.60 -8.67 -32.76
N ARG A 594 22.27 -9.15 -31.57
CA ARG A 594 20.89 -9.25 -31.09
C ARG A 594 20.63 -8.15 -30.07
N VAL A 595 19.45 -7.52 -30.11
CA VAL A 595 18.99 -6.55 -29.11
C VAL A 595 17.78 -7.10 -28.38
N VAL A 596 17.84 -7.10 -27.05
CA VAL A 596 16.79 -7.57 -26.14
C VAL A 596 16.22 -6.38 -25.37
N SER A 597 14.89 -6.21 -25.45
CA SER A 597 14.14 -5.35 -24.53
C SER A 597 13.78 -6.15 -23.30
N ALA A 598 14.30 -5.75 -22.13
CA ALA A 598 14.05 -6.39 -20.84
C ALA A 598 13.21 -5.47 -19.94
N ILE A 599 11.91 -5.35 -20.26
CA ILE A 599 10.97 -4.51 -19.52
C ILE A 599 10.90 -4.86 -18.02
N SER A 600 11.02 -6.15 -17.69
CA SER A 600 10.92 -6.71 -16.32
C SER A 600 11.75 -7.98 -16.18
N GLU A 601 12.80 -7.92 -15.36
CA GLU A 601 13.65 -9.08 -15.08
C GLU A 601 12.88 -10.19 -14.35
N GLY A 602 12.03 -9.85 -13.39
CA GLY A 602 11.29 -10.84 -12.61
C GLY A 602 10.28 -11.60 -13.45
N VAL A 603 9.51 -10.91 -14.31
CA VAL A 603 8.57 -11.57 -15.23
C VAL A 603 9.32 -12.47 -16.22
N PHE A 604 10.53 -12.09 -16.63
CA PHE A 604 11.38 -12.91 -17.48
C PHE A 604 11.88 -14.17 -16.76
N ARG A 605 12.31 -14.03 -15.51
CA ARG A 605 12.75 -15.16 -14.67
C ARG A 605 11.64 -16.14 -14.32
N ASP A 606 10.38 -15.71 -14.39
CA ASP A 606 9.22 -16.59 -14.25
C ASP A 606 8.93 -17.44 -15.51
N GLN A 607 9.56 -17.13 -16.66
CA GLN A 607 9.43 -17.96 -17.86
C GLN A 607 10.27 -19.24 -17.73
N ASP A 608 9.95 -20.26 -18.53
CA ASP A 608 10.75 -21.48 -18.58
C ASP A 608 12.19 -21.19 -19.07
N GLU A 609 13.13 -22.05 -18.66
CA GLU A 609 14.55 -21.86 -19.00
C GLU A 609 14.80 -21.88 -20.51
N ALA A 610 14.00 -22.62 -21.28
CA ALA A 610 14.16 -22.70 -22.73
C ALA A 610 13.81 -21.36 -23.40
N TYR A 611 12.77 -20.68 -22.93
CA TYR A 611 12.44 -19.33 -23.37
C TYR A 611 13.54 -18.35 -22.96
N GLN A 612 13.99 -18.40 -21.71
CA GLN A 612 15.07 -17.51 -21.25
C GLN A 612 16.33 -17.65 -22.11
N GLU A 613 16.74 -18.89 -22.40
CA GLU A 613 17.90 -19.21 -23.24
C GLU A 613 17.67 -18.87 -24.72
N SER A 614 16.43 -18.88 -25.19
CA SER A 614 16.09 -18.43 -26.56
C SER A 614 16.27 -16.92 -26.74
N VAL A 615 16.11 -16.13 -25.68
CA VAL A 615 16.26 -14.67 -25.69
C VAL A 615 17.70 -14.27 -25.39
N ILE A 616 18.27 -14.76 -24.28
CA ILE A 616 19.66 -14.53 -23.84
C ILE A 616 20.36 -15.90 -23.74
N PRO A 617 21.07 -16.35 -24.80
CA PRO A 617 21.72 -17.65 -24.81
C PRO A 617 22.78 -17.80 -23.73
N LYS A 618 22.84 -18.97 -23.09
CA LYS A 618 23.87 -19.29 -22.10
C LYS A 618 25.26 -19.19 -22.73
N GLY A 619 26.18 -18.52 -22.02
CA GLY A 619 27.56 -18.35 -22.46
C GLY A 619 27.79 -17.27 -23.53
N ALA A 620 26.73 -16.62 -24.03
CA ALA A 620 26.88 -15.48 -24.94
C ALA A 620 27.63 -14.31 -24.27
N PHE A 621 28.31 -13.49 -25.07
CA PHE A 621 28.75 -12.17 -24.61
C PHE A 621 27.54 -11.25 -24.55
N VAL A 622 27.33 -10.63 -23.39
CA VAL A 622 26.15 -9.79 -23.15
C VAL A 622 26.57 -8.39 -22.68
N PHE A 623 26.22 -7.38 -23.45
CA PHE A 623 26.41 -5.98 -23.06
C PHE A 623 25.09 -5.40 -22.55
N GLY A 624 25.07 -5.00 -21.28
CA GLY A 624 23.94 -4.34 -20.63
C GLY A 624 24.08 -2.81 -20.67
N MET A 625 22.97 -2.09 -20.81
CA MET A 625 22.95 -0.63 -20.69
C MET A 625 21.74 -0.16 -19.88
N THR A 626 21.99 0.66 -18.85
CA THR A 626 20.94 1.26 -18.02
C THR A 626 21.28 2.71 -17.65
N ALA A 627 20.29 3.60 -17.61
CA ALA A 627 20.48 4.97 -17.11
C ALA A 627 20.45 5.07 -15.56
N GLY A 628 20.55 3.94 -14.86
CA GLY A 628 20.75 3.85 -13.41
C GLY A 628 22.00 3.03 -13.04
N LEU A 629 22.04 2.50 -11.82
CA LEU A 629 23.16 1.68 -11.35
C LEU A 629 23.35 0.40 -12.20
N PRO A 630 24.59 0.03 -12.56
CA PRO A 630 24.89 -1.20 -13.31
C PRO A 630 24.31 -2.48 -12.72
N VAL A 631 24.17 -2.55 -11.38
CA VAL A 631 23.62 -3.71 -10.66
C VAL A 631 22.23 -4.13 -11.16
N THR A 632 21.44 -3.20 -11.70
CA THR A 632 20.11 -3.45 -12.26
C THR A 632 20.08 -4.47 -13.39
N LEU A 633 21.18 -4.64 -14.14
CA LEU A 633 21.23 -5.62 -15.26
C LEU A 633 22.26 -6.73 -15.05
N GLN A 634 23.03 -6.71 -13.95
CA GLN A 634 24.08 -7.71 -13.69
C GLN A 634 23.54 -9.14 -13.72
N GLY A 635 22.35 -9.36 -13.17
CA GLY A 635 21.69 -10.67 -13.17
C GLY A 635 21.32 -11.20 -14.55
N LEU A 636 21.11 -10.31 -15.54
CA LEU A 636 20.73 -10.67 -16.91
C LEU A 636 21.95 -10.85 -17.81
N VAL A 637 23.02 -10.07 -17.62
CA VAL A 637 24.22 -10.17 -18.46
C VAL A 637 25.13 -11.35 -18.10
N GLY A 638 25.09 -11.79 -16.84
CA GLY A 638 25.84 -12.96 -16.36
C GLY A 638 27.37 -12.78 -16.40
N ALA A 639 28.09 -13.90 -16.26
CA ALA A 639 29.54 -13.91 -16.02
C ALA A 639 30.39 -13.43 -17.22
N ASN A 640 29.86 -13.56 -18.45
CA ASN A 640 30.54 -13.12 -19.68
C ASN A 640 30.08 -11.72 -20.11
N GLY A 641 29.35 -11.01 -19.25
CA GLY A 641 28.72 -9.74 -19.58
C GLY A 641 29.37 -8.53 -18.90
N THR A 642 29.09 -7.35 -19.45
CA THR A 642 29.47 -6.06 -18.87
C THR A 642 28.26 -5.14 -18.91
N VAL A 643 28.07 -4.31 -17.88
CA VAL A 643 26.98 -3.32 -17.85
C VAL A 643 27.56 -1.91 -17.85
N PHE A 644 27.11 -1.08 -18.79
CA PHE A 644 27.33 0.36 -18.77
C PHE A 644 26.15 1.05 -18.09
N GLY A 645 26.42 1.82 -17.05
CA GLY A 645 25.39 2.60 -16.36
C GLY A 645 25.98 3.79 -15.59
N LEU A 646 25.15 4.42 -14.77
CA LEU A 646 25.58 5.54 -13.92
C LEU A 646 26.06 5.03 -12.56
N GLU A 647 27.28 5.41 -12.19
CA GLU A 647 27.88 5.11 -10.88
C GLU A 647 28.04 6.36 -10.00
N SER A 648 27.47 7.49 -10.43
CA SER A 648 27.41 8.74 -9.69
C SER A 648 26.04 9.37 -9.82
N PHE A 649 25.77 10.39 -8.99
CA PHE A 649 24.69 11.34 -9.27
C PHE A 649 24.89 12.00 -10.64
N GLY A 650 23.80 12.50 -11.22
CA GLY A 650 23.84 13.20 -12.50
C GLY A 650 24.23 14.67 -12.39
N TYR A 651 23.86 15.45 -13.42
CA TYR A 651 24.24 16.85 -13.58
C TYR A 651 23.07 17.68 -14.10
N SER A 652 23.04 18.97 -13.78
CA SER A 652 22.06 19.92 -14.33
C SER A 652 22.51 20.41 -15.70
N ALA A 653 21.93 19.86 -16.77
CA ALA A 653 22.09 20.33 -18.16
C ALA A 653 20.96 19.77 -19.04
N PRO A 654 20.75 20.29 -20.26
CA PRO A 654 19.81 19.70 -21.21
C PRO A 654 20.11 18.21 -21.44
N TYR A 655 19.08 17.35 -21.49
CA TYR A 655 19.28 15.90 -21.48
C TYR A 655 20.15 15.38 -22.64
N THR A 656 20.12 16.04 -23.80
CA THR A 656 20.94 15.67 -24.96
C THR A 656 22.43 15.94 -24.71
N VAL A 657 22.76 16.99 -23.97
CA VAL A 657 24.14 17.25 -23.52
C VAL A 657 24.55 16.19 -22.51
N LEU A 658 23.66 15.82 -21.58
CA LEU A 658 23.93 14.75 -20.63
C LEU A 658 24.13 13.39 -21.33
N ASP A 659 23.33 13.06 -22.34
CA ASP A 659 23.52 11.85 -23.15
C ASP A 659 24.93 11.79 -23.76
N GLU A 660 25.39 12.90 -24.33
CA GLU A 660 26.76 12.99 -24.88
C GLU A 660 27.82 12.83 -23.79
N LYS A 661 27.73 13.62 -22.70
CA LYS A 661 28.77 13.68 -21.67
C LYS A 661 28.84 12.43 -20.79
N LEU A 662 27.70 11.79 -20.54
CA LEU A 662 27.60 10.56 -19.76
C LEU A 662 27.75 9.30 -20.62
N GLY A 663 27.95 9.44 -21.93
CA GLY A 663 28.24 8.31 -22.83
C GLY A 663 27.01 7.47 -23.22
N PHE A 664 25.80 8.03 -23.17
CA PHE A 664 24.57 7.36 -23.62
C PHE A 664 24.33 7.61 -25.11
N THR A 665 25.26 7.13 -25.94
CA THR A 665 25.23 7.31 -27.40
C THR A 665 25.54 5.99 -28.13
N GLY A 666 25.02 5.82 -29.35
CA GLY A 666 25.33 4.64 -30.18
C GLY A 666 26.83 4.46 -30.44
N GLU A 667 27.60 5.54 -30.55
CA GLU A 667 29.06 5.48 -30.71
C GLU A 667 29.76 4.95 -29.45
N ASN A 668 29.25 5.27 -28.25
CA ASN A 668 29.79 4.68 -27.02
C ASN A 668 29.38 3.21 -26.89
N VAL A 669 28.15 2.82 -27.27
CA VAL A 669 27.74 1.41 -27.35
C VAL A 669 28.73 0.62 -28.22
N TYR A 670 29.04 1.15 -29.41
CA TYR A 670 30.05 0.55 -30.29
C TYR A 670 31.41 0.38 -29.59
N LYS A 671 31.93 1.44 -28.95
CA LYS A 671 33.24 1.40 -28.26
C LYS A 671 33.26 0.39 -27.11
N GLN A 672 32.24 0.38 -26.26
CA GLN A 672 32.14 -0.50 -25.10
C GLN A 672 32.05 -1.97 -25.51
N VAL A 673 31.22 -2.28 -26.52
CA VAL A 673 31.09 -3.65 -27.02
C VAL A 673 32.38 -4.14 -27.67
N VAL A 674 33.02 -3.31 -28.49
CA VAL A 674 34.31 -3.64 -29.11
C VAL A 674 35.39 -3.88 -28.06
N GLN A 675 35.44 -3.04 -27.02
CA GLN A 675 36.34 -3.21 -25.89
C GLN A 675 36.06 -4.51 -25.11
N MET A 676 34.79 -4.82 -24.84
CA MET A 676 34.37 -6.05 -24.15
C MET A 676 34.79 -7.31 -24.92
N LEU A 677 34.70 -7.28 -26.25
CA LEU A 677 35.08 -8.40 -27.13
C LEU A 677 36.58 -8.45 -27.43
N GLY A 678 37.34 -7.38 -27.17
CA GLY A 678 38.78 -7.30 -27.40
C GLY A 678 39.19 -7.25 -28.88
N ILE A 679 38.41 -6.58 -29.75
CA ILE A 679 38.57 -6.58 -31.22
C ILE A 679 38.81 -5.23 -31.89
#